data_AF-A0A9P9IX90-F1
#
_entry.id   AF-A0A9P9IX90-F1
#
_cell.length_a   1.000
_cell.length_b   1.000
_cell.length_c   1.000
_cell.angle_alpha   90.00
_cell.angle_beta   90.00
_cell.angle_gamma   90.00
#
_symmetry.space_group_name_H-M   'P 1'
#
loop_
_entity.id
_entity.type
_entity.pdbx_description
1 polymer ?
#
loop_
_entity_poly.entity_id
_entity_poly.type
_entity_poly.pdbx_seq_one_letter_code
_entity_poly.pdbx_strand_id
1 'polypeptide(L)'
;MVAAPMASGLLLVDAQPYAFTFDPAHTALLVIDMQRDFLLAGGLETSKALLEACRDAGLKIFHTREGHEPDLSDCPSSKLVRQSAAPQNAHHPLVIGDKGKMGRLLIRGEYGHDIIDVLQPLPGEVVIDKPGKGAFWNTTLMHQLKSFEVTHLIVSGVTTECCFATTIREANDRGFECCGIEEATAGYNAAFKTSSLGMLYWSQGLFGFVAKLDPLLEALEVESTSRGFGASANTPPQTPPDWDGDLRIEALQRSYKAGVSPMTVVEALYRQIEAYKEVDPAVWIERITKDTALQAAEALVRQYPDRTKLPPLFGVPFSIKDSLDVAGLPTTTACPPLAHIPSRSAVVHDKALANGAIFVGKTNLDQLATGLSGCRSPYGITHSVFHPDYISGGSSSGSCVSVGAGLCSFSIATDTAGSGRVPSCFNGVVGYKPTRGTLSAVGLTPACLSLDCIAIISKTVRDAATVRRALEGFDENDPYAKPAVAFERHVNSVGPWSKSFKFGIPPPEALSTCSVPYRRMFNETVTKLQSIGGVLRPIDWLPFDKAGKLLYEGTFVSERLASLPDNWLPKNRAHLHPVIVEIFDQVVQRNSSAVQAYRDLQARARHTREAERVFTKVDFILVPTTTTHWTIEEMLTDPIRKNSMLGEFTHAGNVLDLCAVAVPVTTYPASDLSGKTDDARKLPFGVTLLGGSRLDAEILRLARMVEEGVALT
;
A
#
# COMPACT_ATOMS: atom_id res chain seq x y z
N MET A 1 29.25 18.94 -11.03
CA MET A 1 28.80 19.26 -12.40
C MET A 1 28.60 17.94 -13.10
N VAL A 2 27.43 17.49 -13.55
CA VAL A 2 26.11 18.10 -13.75
C VAL A 2 25.10 17.15 -13.09
N ALA A 3 24.28 17.64 -12.15
CA ALA A 3 23.16 16.86 -11.64
C ALA A 3 22.20 16.60 -12.81
N ALA A 4 21.78 15.35 -13.00
CA ALA A 4 20.72 15.04 -13.96
C ALA A 4 19.53 15.98 -13.68
N PRO A 5 18.97 16.66 -14.70
CA PRO A 5 17.82 17.52 -14.49
C PRO A 5 16.64 16.64 -14.13
N MET A 6 16.28 16.61 -12.84
CA MET A 6 14.94 16.20 -12.41
C MET A 6 13.98 17.17 -13.07
N ALA A 7 13.13 16.68 -13.98
CA ALA A 7 12.15 17.48 -14.69
C ALA A 7 11.26 18.23 -13.69
N SER A 8 11.44 19.55 -13.54
CA SER A 8 10.45 20.35 -12.80
C SER A 8 9.28 20.65 -13.75
N GLY A 9 8.41 19.66 -13.94
CA GLY A 9 7.15 19.75 -14.69
C GLY A 9 6.04 20.43 -13.90
N LEU A 10 6.36 21.55 -13.24
CA LEU A 10 5.36 22.35 -12.54
C LEU A 10 4.49 23.08 -13.55
N LEU A 11 3.18 23.01 -13.36
CA LEU A 11 2.23 23.80 -14.12
C LEU A 11 1.89 25.06 -13.36
N LEU A 12 1.71 26.15 -14.11
CA LEU A 12 1.31 27.45 -13.61
C LEU A 12 0.03 27.86 -14.34
N VAL A 13 -0.98 28.26 -13.57
CA VAL A 13 -2.29 28.66 -14.09
C VAL A 13 -2.64 30.03 -13.52
N ASP A 14 -3.16 30.91 -14.37
CA ASP A 14 -3.67 32.21 -13.93
C ASP A 14 -4.86 32.03 -12.98
N ALA A 15 -4.76 32.62 -11.80
CA ALA A 15 -5.72 32.44 -10.73
C ALA A 15 -5.77 33.69 -9.84
N GLN A 16 -6.86 33.83 -9.09
CA GLN A 16 -6.98 34.79 -8.01
C GLN A 16 -6.63 34.10 -6.69
N PRO A 17 -5.88 34.78 -5.80
CA PRO A 17 -5.43 36.18 -5.90
C PRO A 17 -4.13 36.37 -6.72
N TYR A 18 -3.44 35.28 -7.02
CA TYR A 18 -2.27 35.21 -7.91
C TYR A 18 -2.17 33.81 -8.50
N ALA A 19 -1.25 33.61 -9.45
CA ALA A 19 -1.10 32.35 -10.18
C ALA A 19 -0.95 31.13 -9.26
N PHE A 20 -1.70 30.07 -9.57
CA PHE A 20 -1.67 28.80 -8.87
C PHE A 20 -0.62 27.89 -9.53
N THR A 21 0.35 27.42 -8.75
CA THR A 21 1.44 26.55 -9.24
C THR A 21 1.32 25.18 -8.60
N PHE A 22 1.39 24.10 -9.39
CA PHE A 22 1.23 22.75 -8.89
C PHE A 22 2.02 21.71 -9.69
N ASP A 23 2.29 20.56 -9.09
CA ASP A 23 2.87 19.39 -9.75
C ASP A 23 1.74 18.41 -10.11
N PRO A 24 1.49 18.09 -11.40
CA PRO A 24 0.48 17.13 -11.82
C PRO A 24 0.56 15.77 -11.11
N ALA A 25 1.77 15.30 -10.75
CA ALA A 25 1.95 14.02 -10.07
C ALA A 25 1.43 14.02 -8.62
N HIS A 26 1.34 15.20 -8.00
CA HIS A 26 0.90 15.41 -6.62
C HIS A 26 -0.40 16.22 -6.53
N THR A 27 -1.15 16.29 -7.62
CA THR A 27 -2.40 17.04 -7.73
C THR A 27 -3.56 16.10 -8.02
N ALA A 28 -4.69 16.34 -7.36
CA ALA A 28 -5.93 15.65 -7.65
C ALA A 28 -7.02 16.62 -8.12
N LEU A 29 -7.86 16.16 -9.05
CA LEU A 29 -9.17 16.75 -9.29
C LEU A 29 -10.15 16.16 -8.27
N LEU A 30 -10.78 17.03 -7.48
CA LEU A 30 -11.88 16.71 -6.59
C LEU A 30 -13.20 17.21 -7.18
N VAL A 31 -14.04 16.27 -7.62
CA VAL A 31 -15.35 16.51 -8.24
C VAL A 31 -16.43 16.39 -7.16
N ILE A 32 -17.03 17.51 -6.78
CA ILE A 32 -17.97 17.57 -5.67
C ILE A 32 -19.42 17.33 -6.13
N ASP A 33 -20.00 16.24 -5.65
CA ASP A 33 -21.44 15.99 -5.55
C ASP A 33 -22.21 16.10 -6.88
N MET A 34 -21.63 15.59 -7.97
CA MET A 34 -22.25 15.58 -9.30
C MET A 34 -23.34 14.48 -9.44
N GLN A 35 -24.20 14.37 -8.44
CA GLN A 35 -25.26 13.36 -8.31
C GLN A 35 -26.54 13.78 -9.02
N ARG A 36 -27.34 12.80 -9.44
CA ARG A 36 -28.65 13.04 -10.08
C ARG A 36 -29.61 13.81 -9.16
N ASP A 37 -29.50 13.62 -7.84
CA ASP A 37 -30.28 14.34 -6.82
C ASP A 37 -30.07 15.86 -6.83
N PHE A 38 -28.90 16.35 -7.28
CA PHE A 38 -28.59 17.78 -7.33
C PHE A 38 -28.73 18.39 -8.73
N LEU A 39 -28.62 17.57 -9.78
CA LEU A 39 -28.49 18.04 -11.15
C LEU A 39 -29.79 17.85 -11.94
N LEU A 40 -30.60 18.91 -12.01
CA LEU A 40 -31.74 19.03 -12.92
C LEU A 40 -31.48 20.17 -13.92
N ALA A 41 -31.02 19.81 -15.12
CA ALA A 41 -30.77 20.64 -16.32
C ALA A 41 -29.83 21.87 -16.17
N GLY A 42 -28.54 21.69 -16.53
CA GLY A 42 -27.59 22.79 -16.84
C GLY A 42 -26.21 22.67 -16.15
N GLY A 43 -25.12 23.06 -16.83
CA GLY A 43 -23.76 23.16 -16.28
C GLY A 43 -22.84 21.94 -16.46
N LEU A 44 -23.20 20.99 -17.32
CA LEU A 44 -22.58 19.65 -17.39
C LEU A 44 -21.34 19.56 -18.29
N GLU A 45 -21.23 20.42 -19.31
CA GLU A 45 -20.22 20.29 -20.37
C GLU A 45 -18.83 20.75 -19.92
N THR A 46 -18.74 21.82 -19.12
CA THR A 46 -17.46 22.36 -18.62
C THR A 46 -16.80 21.43 -17.63
N SER A 47 -17.57 20.83 -16.71
CA SER A 47 -17.05 19.84 -15.77
C SER A 47 -16.58 18.55 -16.46
N LYS A 48 -17.23 18.16 -17.57
CA LYS A 48 -16.79 17.03 -18.38
C LYS A 48 -15.43 17.32 -19.04
N ALA A 49 -15.29 18.48 -19.68
CA ALA A 49 -14.03 18.89 -20.32
C ALA A 49 -12.87 18.93 -19.32
N LEU A 50 -13.10 19.50 -18.13
CA LEU A 50 -12.09 19.50 -17.06
C LEU A 50 -11.73 18.08 -16.59
N LEU A 51 -12.73 17.21 -16.41
CA LEU A 51 -12.51 15.83 -15.98
C LEU A 51 -11.68 15.05 -17.01
N GLU A 52 -11.98 15.19 -18.30
CA GLU A 52 -11.24 14.56 -19.39
C GLU A 52 -9.81 15.09 -19.47
N ALA A 53 -9.60 16.41 -19.44
CA ALA A 53 -8.26 17.00 -19.45
C ALA A 53 -7.40 16.57 -18.25
N CYS A 54 -7.98 16.49 -17.04
CA CYS A 54 -7.28 16.00 -15.86
C CYS A 54 -6.90 14.51 -16.00
N ARG A 55 -7.75 13.68 -16.60
CA ARG A 55 -7.45 12.27 -16.88
C ARG A 55 -6.29 12.14 -17.87
N ASP A 56 -6.31 12.93 -18.94
CA ASP A 56 -5.28 12.92 -19.99
C ASP A 56 -3.92 13.43 -19.49
N ALA A 57 -3.93 14.42 -18.58
CA ALA A 57 -2.74 14.88 -17.88
C ALA A 57 -2.27 13.93 -16.76
N GLY A 58 -3.03 12.87 -16.46
CA GLY A 58 -2.69 11.84 -15.47
C GLY A 58 -2.86 12.26 -14.01
N LEU A 59 -3.66 13.30 -13.74
CA LEU A 59 -4.04 13.70 -12.38
C LEU A 59 -4.86 12.59 -11.70
N LYS A 60 -4.83 12.57 -10.37
CA LYS A 60 -5.69 11.66 -9.60
C LYS A 60 -7.11 12.21 -9.57
N ILE A 61 -8.10 11.35 -9.77
CA ILE A 61 -9.51 11.77 -9.80
C ILE A 61 -10.22 11.23 -8.56
N PHE A 62 -10.85 12.16 -7.84
CA PHE A 62 -11.67 11.91 -6.68
C PHE A 62 -13.06 12.47 -6.92
N HIS A 63 -14.07 11.66 -6.68
CA HIS A 63 -15.47 12.06 -6.73
C HIS A 63 -16.05 12.01 -5.33
N THR A 64 -16.90 12.97 -4.99
CA THR A 64 -17.72 12.89 -3.77
C THR A 64 -19.19 12.77 -4.12
N ARG A 65 -19.92 12.07 -3.26
CA ARG A 65 -21.38 12.00 -3.28
C ARG A 65 -21.87 12.27 -1.87
N GLU A 66 -22.73 13.28 -1.70
CA GLU A 66 -23.43 13.46 -0.44
C GLU A 66 -24.51 12.37 -0.30
N GLY A 67 -24.43 11.59 0.78
CA GLY A 67 -25.41 10.57 1.04
C GLY A 67 -25.21 9.83 2.34
N HIS A 68 -26.32 9.25 2.79
CA HIS A 68 -26.47 8.60 4.09
C HIS A 68 -26.66 7.10 3.94
N GLU A 69 -26.30 6.36 4.98
CA GLU A 69 -26.56 4.93 5.06
C GLU A 69 -28.08 4.65 4.89
N PRO A 70 -28.48 3.48 4.34
CA PRO A 70 -29.88 3.15 4.13
C PRO A 70 -30.76 3.28 5.38
N ASP A 71 -30.19 3.06 6.57
CA ASP A 71 -30.84 3.16 7.87
C ASP A 71 -30.71 4.55 8.53
N LEU A 72 -30.06 5.51 7.86
CA LEU A 72 -29.77 6.87 8.35
C LEU A 72 -28.91 6.93 9.61
N SER A 73 -28.20 5.86 9.96
CA SER A 73 -27.35 5.79 11.17
C SER A 73 -26.23 6.85 11.20
N ASP A 74 -25.79 7.33 10.03
CA ASP A 74 -24.78 8.38 9.87
C ASP A 74 -25.39 9.79 9.69
N CYS A 75 -26.72 9.92 9.69
CA CYS A 75 -27.41 11.20 9.54
C CYS A 75 -27.74 11.84 10.89
N PRO A 76 -27.17 13.01 11.22
CA PRO A 76 -27.53 13.70 12.46
C PRO A 76 -29.02 14.02 12.50
N SER A 77 -29.71 13.69 13.60
CA SER A 77 -31.15 13.95 13.77
C SER A 77 -31.52 15.42 13.52
N SER A 78 -30.63 16.35 13.88
CA SER A 78 -30.83 17.78 13.62
C SER A 78 -30.91 18.14 12.14
N LYS A 79 -30.27 17.38 11.24
CA LYS A 79 -30.33 17.57 9.78
C LYS A 79 -31.74 17.26 9.26
N LEU A 80 -32.36 16.21 9.79
CA LEU A 80 -33.72 15.80 9.45
C LEU A 80 -34.77 16.75 10.04
N VAL A 81 -34.67 17.04 11.34
CA VAL A 81 -35.70 17.78 12.08
C VAL A 81 -35.80 19.24 11.66
N ARG A 82 -34.68 19.93 11.39
CA ARG A 82 -34.71 21.36 11.06
C ARG A 82 -35.42 21.63 9.74
N GLN A 83 -35.20 20.78 8.74
CA GLN A 83 -35.81 20.95 7.42
C GLN A 83 -37.29 20.57 7.44
N SER A 84 -37.66 19.48 8.11
CA SER A 84 -39.06 19.05 8.22
C SER A 84 -39.92 20.00 9.05
N ALA A 85 -39.32 20.66 10.06
CA ALA A 85 -40.02 21.61 10.92
C ALA A 85 -40.17 23.02 10.31
N ALA A 86 -39.59 23.29 9.14
CA ALA A 86 -39.62 24.62 8.53
C ALA A 86 -41.03 24.94 7.98
N PRO A 87 -41.75 25.94 8.53
CA PRO A 87 -43.08 26.29 8.05
C PRO A 87 -42.98 26.86 6.63
N GLN A 88 -43.85 26.38 5.72
CA GLN A 88 -43.92 26.84 4.33
C GLN A 88 -42.65 26.59 3.48
N ASN A 89 -41.87 25.54 3.77
CA ASN A 89 -40.74 25.15 2.94
C ASN A 89 -41.18 24.76 1.50
N ALA A 90 -41.15 25.73 0.59
CA ALA A 90 -41.46 25.54 -0.82
C ALA A 90 -40.21 25.25 -1.68
N HIS A 91 -39.00 25.36 -1.12
CA HIS A 91 -37.73 25.21 -1.85
C HIS A 91 -37.27 23.75 -1.92
N HIS A 92 -37.51 22.96 -0.87
CA HIS A 92 -37.15 21.54 -0.82
C HIS A 92 -38.35 20.71 -0.32
N PRO A 93 -39.14 20.12 -1.23
CA PRO A 93 -40.36 19.39 -0.87
C PRO A 93 -40.10 18.00 -0.26
N LEU A 94 -38.86 17.52 -0.30
CA LEU A 94 -38.43 16.25 0.27
C LEU A 94 -37.34 16.50 1.32
N VAL A 95 -37.37 15.73 2.40
CA VAL A 95 -36.31 15.64 3.40
C VAL A 95 -35.45 14.42 3.11
N ILE A 96 -34.20 14.42 3.58
CA ILE A 96 -33.29 13.28 3.45
C ILE A 96 -33.97 11.99 3.89
N GLY A 97 -33.89 10.96 3.04
CA GLY A 97 -34.52 9.66 3.26
C GLY A 97 -35.96 9.53 2.77
N ASP A 98 -36.64 10.63 2.45
CA ASP A 98 -37.99 10.60 1.86
C ASP A 98 -37.95 9.99 0.46
N LYS A 99 -39.01 9.25 0.11
CA LYS A 99 -39.14 8.62 -1.20
C LYS A 99 -39.52 9.65 -2.27
N GLY A 100 -38.60 9.91 -3.19
CA GLY A 100 -38.80 10.73 -4.38
C GLY A 100 -38.97 9.90 -5.66
N LYS A 101 -38.94 10.58 -6.81
CA LYS A 101 -39.04 9.94 -8.14
C LYS A 101 -37.80 9.12 -8.51
N MET A 102 -36.64 9.43 -7.93
CA MET A 102 -35.34 8.81 -8.22
C MET A 102 -34.89 7.84 -7.10
N GLY A 103 -35.81 7.40 -6.24
CA GLY A 103 -35.49 6.66 -5.04
C GLY A 103 -35.56 7.53 -3.79
N ARG A 104 -35.01 7.06 -2.68
CA ARG A 104 -34.94 7.84 -1.43
C ARG A 104 -33.86 8.92 -1.55
N LEU A 105 -34.22 10.17 -1.24
CA LEU A 105 -33.34 11.33 -1.41
C LEU A 105 -32.06 11.18 -0.56
N LEU A 106 -30.88 11.31 -1.20
CA LEU A 106 -29.56 11.24 -0.57
C LEU A 106 -29.31 9.96 0.25
N ILE A 107 -29.86 8.82 -0.19
CA ILE A 107 -29.58 7.50 0.40
C ILE A 107 -28.64 6.71 -0.50
N ARG A 108 -27.57 6.17 0.09
CA ARG A 108 -26.57 5.36 -0.62
C ARG A 108 -27.23 4.15 -1.28
N GLY A 109 -26.87 3.91 -2.54
CA GLY A 109 -27.41 2.83 -3.37
C GLY A 109 -28.69 3.18 -4.14
N GLU A 110 -29.34 4.32 -3.87
CA GLU A 110 -30.47 4.77 -4.67
C GLU A 110 -30.03 5.40 -6.00
N TYR A 111 -30.91 5.36 -7.01
CA TYR A 111 -30.61 5.88 -8.35
C TYR A 111 -30.26 7.39 -8.34
N GLY A 112 -31.00 8.18 -7.56
CA GLY A 112 -30.77 9.62 -7.40
C GLY A 112 -29.43 9.97 -6.76
N HIS A 113 -28.95 9.12 -5.85
CA HIS A 113 -27.69 9.33 -5.13
C HIS A 113 -26.45 9.14 -6.02
N ASP A 114 -26.56 8.42 -7.14
CA ASP A 114 -25.40 8.12 -7.96
C ASP A 114 -25.00 9.28 -8.91
N ILE A 115 -23.73 9.30 -9.34
CA ILE A 115 -23.15 10.32 -10.23
C ILE A 115 -23.82 10.26 -11.61
N ILE A 116 -24.00 11.39 -12.28
CA ILE A 116 -24.57 11.41 -13.63
C ILE A 116 -23.72 10.64 -14.65
N ASP A 117 -24.35 10.05 -15.67
CA ASP A 117 -23.69 9.14 -16.64
C ASP A 117 -22.46 9.75 -17.32
N VAL A 118 -22.52 11.03 -17.67
CA VAL A 118 -21.44 11.74 -18.40
C VAL A 118 -20.20 12.02 -17.54
N LEU A 119 -20.31 11.93 -16.21
CA LEU A 119 -19.21 12.14 -15.26
C LEU A 119 -18.87 10.87 -14.47
N GLN A 120 -19.35 9.71 -14.92
CA GLN A 120 -19.15 8.45 -14.22
C GLN A 120 -17.65 8.18 -13.95
N PRO A 121 -17.31 7.70 -12.73
CA PRO A 121 -15.94 7.34 -12.40
C PRO A 121 -15.39 6.22 -13.29
N LEU A 122 -14.10 6.30 -13.63
CA LEU A 122 -13.39 5.20 -14.28
C LEU A 122 -12.85 4.20 -13.23
N PRO A 123 -12.58 2.93 -13.61
CA PRO A 123 -11.89 1.99 -12.74
C PRO A 123 -10.59 2.60 -12.17
N GLY A 124 -10.43 2.54 -10.86
CA GLY A 124 -9.29 3.12 -10.14
C GLY A 124 -9.44 4.58 -9.69
N GLU A 125 -10.48 5.29 -10.14
CA GLU A 125 -10.85 6.60 -9.58
C GLU A 125 -11.52 6.41 -8.22
N VAL A 126 -11.30 7.36 -7.30
CA VAL A 126 -11.80 7.25 -5.93
C VAL A 126 -13.18 7.87 -5.82
N VAL A 127 -14.13 7.16 -5.21
CA VAL A 127 -15.47 7.68 -4.88
C VAL A 127 -15.62 7.72 -3.36
N ILE A 128 -15.96 8.89 -2.82
CA ILE A 128 -16.18 9.10 -1.39
C ILE A 128 -17.66 9.46 -1.15
N ASP A 129 -18.37 8.56 -0.48
CA ASP A 129 -19.70 8.88 0.04
C ASP A 129 -19.55 9.64 1.38
N LYS A 130 -20.14 10.83 1.46
CA LYS A 130 -20.03 11.73 2.61
C LYS A 130 -21.40 12.05 3.22
N PRO A 131 -21.57 11.91 4.56
CA PRO A 131 -22.81 12.35 5.22
C PRO A 131 -22.85 13.86 5.50
N GLY A 132 -21.68 14.51 5.44
CA GLY A 132 -21.48 15.93 5.72
C GLY A 132 -21.42 16.80 4.46
N LYS A 133 -21.47 18.12 4.67
CA LYS A 133 -21.27 19.11 3.62
C LYS A 133 -19.81 19.12 3.16
N GLY A 134 -18.88 19.23 4.12
CA GLY A 134 -17.45 19.10 3.89
C GLY A 134 -17.06 17.65 3.62
N ALA A 135 -16.23 17.43 2.61
CA ALA A 135 -15.88 16.08 2.16
C ALA A 135 -14.96 15.30 3.10
N PHE A 136 -14.35 15.94 4.10
CA PHE A 136 -13.52 15.26 5.10
C PHE A 136 -14.32 14.83 6.34
N TRP A 137 -15.55 15.30 6.49
CA TRP A 137 -16.36 14.97 7.67
C TRP A 137 -16.81 13.51 7.64
N ASN A 138 -16.26 12.70 8.54
CA ASN A 138 -16.57 11.28 8.70
C ASN A 138 -16.37 10.46 7.41
N THR A 139 -15.28 10.73 6.70
CA THR A 139 -14.91 10.01 5.47
C THR A 139 -13.46 9.55 5.49
N THR A 140 -13.07 8.73 4.51
CA THR A 140 -11.69 8.29 4.26
C THR A 140 -10.93 9.21 3.30
N LEU A 141 -11.49 10.38 2.92
CA LEU A 141 -10.89 11.24 1.90
C LEU A 141 -9.45 11.65 2.24
N MET A 142 -9.18 12.01 3.49
CA MET A 142 -7.83 12.39 3.95
C MET A 142 -6.82 11.25 3.72
N HIS A 143 -7.16 10.05 4.22
CA HIS A 143 -6.34 8.84 4.08
C HIS A 143 -6.05 8.56 2.60
N GLN A 144 -7.07 8.64 1.76
CA GLN A 144 -6.94 8.37 0.33
C GLN A 144 -6.07 9.42 -0.36
N LEU A 145 -6.30 10.72 -0.14
CA LEU A 145 -5.45 11.78 -0.71
C LEU A 145 -3.98 11.59 -0.33
N LYS A 146 -3.69 11.25 0.93
CA LYS A 146 -2.33 10.92 1.37
C LYS A 146 -1.75 9.67 0.74
N SER A 147 -2.56 8.62 0.56
CA SER A 147 -2.11 7.37 -0.06
C SER A 147 -1.70 7.57 -1.52
N PHE A 148 -2.21 8.61 -2.17
CA PHE A 148 -1.81 9.09 -3.49
C PHE A 148 -0.78 10.22 -3.47
N GLU A 149 -0.28 10.60 -2.28
CA GLU A 149 0.68 11.70 -2.07
C GLU A 149 0.20 13.05 -2.62
N VAL A 150 -1.11 13.29 -2.57
CA VAL A 150 -1.71 14.54 -3.03
C VAL A 150 -1.34 15.67 -2.07
N THR A 151 -0.98 16.81 -2.64
CA THR A 151 -0.70 18.07 -1.91
C THR A 151 -1.52 19.24 -2.43
N HIS A 152 -1.99 19.15 -3.68
CA HIS A 152 -2.81 20.17 -4.33
C HIS A 152 -4.14 19.60 -4.78
N LEU A 153 -5.21 20.39 -4.67
CA LEU A 153 -6.55 20.04 -5.12
C LEU A 153 -7.05 21.06 -6.13
N ILE A 154 -7.37 20.59 -7.33
CA ILE A 154 -8.23 21.31 -8.26
C ILE A 154 -9.65 20.88 -7.93
N VAL A 155 -10.55 21.82 -7.67
CA VAL A 155 -11.90 21.53 -7.18
C VAL A 155 -12.95 22.00 -8.18
N SER A 156 -13.86 21.09 -8.52
CA SER A 156 -15.06 21.33 -9.33
C SER A 156 -16.28 20.75 -8.62
N GLY A 157 -17.50 20.99 -9.12
CA GLY A 157 -18.69 20.39 -8.53
C GLY A 157 -19.80 21.39 -8.22
N VAL A 158 -20.89 20.89 -7.64
CA VAL A 158 -22.09 21.71 -7.36
C VAL A 158 -22.22 22.09 -5.90
N THR A 159 -23.18 22.99 -5.65
CA THR A 159 -23.41 23.67 -4.37
C THR A 159 -22.21 24.50 -3.95
N THR A 160 -21.81 25.45 -4.82
CA THR A 160 -20.64 26.34 -4.61
C THR A 160 -20.59 26.94 -3.20
N GLU A 161 -21.73 27.39 -2.70
CA GLU A 161 -21.92 28.02 -1.38
C GLU A 161 -21.96 27.06 -0.19
N CYS A 162 -21.99 25.75 -0.45
CA CYS A 162 -22.13 24.70 0.55
C CYS A 162 -20.97 23.71 0.43
N CYS A 163 -21.14 22.58 -0.25
CA CYS A 163 -20.19 21.47 -0.17
C CYS A 163 -18.84 21.84 -0.79
N PHE A 164 -18.86 22.57 -1.91
CA PHE A 164 -17.66 23.03 -2.60
C PHE A 164 -16.79 23.94 -1.72
N ALA A 165 -17.31 25.09 -1.28
CA ALA A 165 -16.55 26.04 -0.47
C ALA A 165 -16.19 25.47 0.92
N THR A 166 -17.07 24.67 1.54
CA THR A 166 -16.77 24.01 2.82
C THR A 166 -15.59 23.06 2.69
N THR A 167 -15.57 22.25 1.63
CA THR A 167 -14.50 21.27 1.40
C THR A 167 -13.16 21.92 1.12
N ILE A 168 -13.12 23.00 0.33
CA ILE A 168 -11.88 23.77 0.07
C ILE A 168 -11.30 24.31 1.38
N ARG A 169 -12.13 24.92 2.24
CA ARG A 169 -11.68 25.46 3.53
C ARG A 169 -11.16 24.36 4.45
N GLU A 170 -11.90 23.26 4.55
CA GLU A 170 -11.46 22.09 5.33
C GLU A 170 -10.14 21.48 4.81
N ALA A 171 -9.94 21.46 3.49
CA ALA A 171 -8.72 21.00 2.87
C ALA A 171 -7.53 21.92 3.18
N ASN A 172 -7.72 23.24 3.10
CA ASN A 172 -6.68 24.21 3.45
C ASN A 172 -6.28 24.11 4.93
N ASP A 173 -7.23 23.96 5.85
CA ASP A 173 -6.95 23.73 7.28
C ASP A 173 -6.16 22.44 7.52
N ARG A 174 -6.28 21.46 6.62
CA ARG A 174 -5.52 20.20 6.64
C ARG A 174 -4.17 20.30 5.92
N GLY A 175 -3.87 21.45 5.33
CA GLY A 175 -2.65 21.76 4.60
C GLY A 175 -2.61 21.17 3.20
N PHE A 176 -3.70 21.27 2.43
CA PHE A 176 -3.68 21.15 0.97
C PHE A 176 -3.74 22.54 0.33
N GLU A 177 -3.11 22.71 -0.82
CA GLU A 177 -3.27 23.91 -1.65
C GLU A 177 -4.45 23.71 -2.61
N CYS A 178 -5.51 24.53 -2.48
CA CYS A 178 -6.76 24.29 -3.19
C CYS A 178 -7.11 25.40 -4.17
N CYS A 179 -7.44 25.03 -5.40
CA CYS A 179 -7.91 25.94 -6.45
C CYS A 179 -9.29 25.51 -6.97
N GLY A 180 -10.30 26.35 -6.74
CA GLY A 180 -11.64 26.16 -7.29
C GLY A 180 -11.74 26.65 -8.73
N ILE A 181 -12.47 25.93 -9.58
CA ILE A 181 -12.66 26.30 -11.00
C ILE A 181 -14.03 26.93 -11.22
N GLU A 182 -14.05 28.21 -11.59
CA GLU A 182 -15.26 29.04 -11.62
C GLU A 182 -16.33 28.51 -12.59
N GLU A 183 -15.96 28.16 -13.81
CA GLU A 183 -16.87 27.66 -14.83
C GLU A 183 -17.28 26.20 -14.62
N ALA A 184 -16.53 25.45 -13.80
CA ALA A 184 -16.81 24.05 -13.47
C ALA A 184 -17.50 23.89 -12.09
N THR A 185 -18.13 24.96 -11.60
CA THR A 185 -18.99 24.91 -10.40
C THR A 185 -20.32 25.63 -10.59
N ALA A 186 -21.36 25.15 -9.91
CA ALA A 186 -22.70 25.75 -9.89
C ALA A 186 -23.27 25.80 -8.46
N GLY A 187 -24.03 26.86 -8.18
CA GLY A 187 -24.74 27.06 -6.91
C GLY A 187 -26.23 27.28 -7.14
N TYR A 188 -27.03 27.35 -6.08
CA TYR A 188 -28.48 27.55 -6.21
C TYR A 188 -28.84 28.96 -6.70
N ASN A 189 -27.95 29.93 -6.47
CA ASN A 189 -28.12 31.33 -6.86
C ASN A 189 -26.78 31.92 -7.32
N ALA A 190 -26.79 32.67 -8.43
CA ALA A 190 -25.61 33.33 -8.99
C ALA A 190 -24.92 34.31 -8.00
N ALA A 191 -25.69 35.02 -7.17
CA ALA A 191 -25.14 35.92 -6.16
C ALA A 191 -24.41 35.15 -5.04
N PHE A 192 -24.92 33.98 -4.65
CA PHE A 192 -24.27 33.11 -3.67
C PHE A 192 -22.98 32.52 -4.25
N LYS A 193 -23.02 32.01 -5.49
CA LYS A 193 -21.82 31.54 -6.20
C LYS A 193 -20.73 32.62 -6.22
N THR A 194 -21.07 33.83 -6.67
CA THR A 194 -20.13 34.96 -6.79
C THR A 194 -19.51 35.31 -5.42
N SER A 195 -20.34 35.44 -4.39
CA SER A 195 -19.87 35.76 -3.04
C SER A 195 -18.99 34.65 -2.46
N SER A 196 -19.36 33.39 -2.66
CA SER A 196 -18.61 32.23 -2.17
C SER A 196 -17.24 32.12 -2.82
N LEU A 197 -17.15 32.28 -4.15
CA LEU A 197 -15.86 32.29 -4.85
C LEU A 197 -15.01 33.49 -4.44
N GLY A 198 -15.61 34.68 -4.34
CA GLY A 198 -14.92 35.87 -3.85
C GLY A 198 -14.31 35.68 -2.46
N MET A 199 -15.04 35.04 -1.55
CA MET A 199 -14.53 34.73 -0.21
C MET A 199 -13.33 33.78 -0.20
N LEU A 200 -13.15 32.90 -1.20
CA LEU A 200 -12.01 31.97 -1.23
C LEU A 200 -10.68 32.70 -1.44
N TYR A 201 -10.62 33.67 -2.34
CA TYR A 201 -9.38 34.39 -2.63
C TYR A 201 -9.26 35.75 -1.94
N TRP A 202 -10.33 36.26 -1.31
CA TRP A 202 -10.36 37.60 -0.69
C TRP A 202 -9.21 37.85 0.30
N SER A 203 -8.83 36.85 1.10
CA SER A 203 -7.77 36.95 2.09
C SER A 203 -6.38 36.61 1.52
N GLN A 204 -6.11 37.00 0.27
CA GLN A 204 -4.80 36.90 -0.39
C GLN A 204 -4.19 35.48 -0.34
N GLY A 205 -5.04 34.46 -0.51
CA GLY A 205 -4.65 33.05 -0.63
C GLY A 205 -4.90 32.23 0.62
N LEU A 206 -5.21 32.86 1.76
CA LEU A 206 -5.45 32.15 3.03
C LEU A 206 -6.58 31.11 2.95
N PHE A 207 -7.63 31.39 2.17
CA PHE A 207 -8.77 30.47 2.00
C PHE A 207 -8.76 29.73 0.65
N GLY A 208 -7.65 29.82 -0.10
CA GLY A 208 -7.45 29.13 -1.37
C GLY A 208 -7.45 30.06 -2.59
N PHE A 209 -7.57 29.42 -3.76
CA PHE A 209 -7.46 30.04 -5.07
C PHE A 209 -8.75 29.84 -5.89
N VAL A 210 -8.97 30.71 -6.86
CA VAL A 210 -9.99 30.51 -7.90
C VAL A 210 -9.38 30.79 -9.27
N ALA A 211 -9.50 29.84 -10.19
CA ALA A 211 -9.01 29.96 -11.56
C ALA A 211 -10.16 29.87 -12.58
N LYS A 212 -9.86 30.40 -13.77
CA LYS A 212 -10.69 30.22 -14.97
C LYS A 212 -10.41 28.87 -15.61
N LEU A 213 -11.43 28.28 -16.24
CA LEU A 213 -11.30 26.95 -16.86
C LEU A 213 -10.32 26.93 -18.05
N ASP A 214 -10.44 27.86 -19.01
CA ASP A 214 -9.67 27.78 -20.26
C ASP A 214 -8.14 27.81 -20.03
N PRO A 215 -7.57 28.70 -19.20
CA PRO A 215 -6.12 28.69 -18.92
C PRO A 215 -5.65 27.39 -18.26
N LEU A 216 -6.50 26.73 -17.46
CA LEU A 216 -6.17 25.43 -16.87
C LEU A 216 -6.16 24.33 -17.93
N LEU A 217 -7.14 24.31 -18.84
CA LEU A 217 -7.18 23.32 -19.92
C LEU A 217 -5.95 23.44 -20.82
N GLU A 218 -5.55 24.65 -21.19
CA GLU A 218 -4.33 24.91 -21.96
C GLU A 218 -3.08 24.37 -21.25
N ALA A 219 -2.96 24.61 -19.94
CA ALA A 219 -1.83 24.11 -19.15
C ALA A 219 -1.79 22.57 -19.07
N LEU A 220 -2.94 21.92 -18.94
CA LEU A 220 -3.05 20.45 -18.88
C LEU A 220 -2.80 19.79 -20.25
N GLU A 221 -3.23 20.42 -21.34
CA GLU A 221 -3.00 19.90 -22.70
C GLU A 221 -1.49 19.85 -23.03
N VAL A 222 -0.74 20.89 -22.66
CA VAL A 222 0.72 20.92 -22.80
C VAL A 222 1.39 19.79 -22.02
N GLU A 223 0.91 19.46 -20.81
CA GLU A 223 1.44 18.34 -20.03
C GLU A 223 1.08 16.97 -20.64
N SER A 224 -0.13 16.81 -21.14
CA SER A 224 -0.56 15.56 -21.78
C SER A 224 0.29 15.23 -23.02
N THR A 225 0.60 16.26 -23.82
CA THR A 225 1.42 16.13 -25.03
C THR A 225 2.89 15.88 -24.70
N SER A 226 3.42 16.51 -23.65
CA SER A 226 4.80 16.30 -23.17
C SER A 226 5.03 14.87 -22.65
N ARG A 227 4.01 14.26 -22.04
CA ARG A 227 4.04 12.87 -21.54
C ARG A 227 3.80 11.81 -22.62
N GLY A 228 3.57 12.21 -23.87
CA GLY A 228 3.31 11.29 -24.98
C GLY A 228 1.92 10.64 -24.92
N PHE A 229 0.97 11.20 -24.17
CA PHE A 229 -0.44 10.78 -24.15
C PHE A 229 -1.26 11.43 -25.27
N GLY A 230 -0.61 12.17 -26.18
CA GLY A 230 -1.28 12.81 -27.31
C GLY A 230 -2.18 11.84 -28.07
N ALA A 231 -3.43 12.26 -28.27
CA ALA A 231 -4.49 11.53 -28.98
C ALA A 231 -4.03 11.06 -30.37
N SER A 232 -3.36 9.92 -30.41
CA SER A 232 -2.88 9.28 -31.62
C SER A 232 -3.61 7.95 -31.80
N ALA A 233 -4.71 8.08 -32.54
CA ALA A 233 -5.30 7.10 -33.45
C ALA A 233 -5.98 5.85 -32.86
N ASN A 234 -7.31 5.90 -32.96
CA ASN A 234 -8.30 4.82 -32.89
C ASN A 234 -8.09 3.73 -33.97
N THR A 235 -6.91 3.13 -34.05
CA THR A 235 -6.73 1.89 -34.81
C THR A 235 -5.71 1.04 -34.07
N PRO A 236 -6.10 -0.16 -33.58
CA PRO A 236 -5.13 -1.10 -33.00
C PRO A 236 -3.98 -1.27 -34.01
N PRO A 237 -2.71 -1.22 -33.58
CA PRO A 237 -1.62 -1.51 -34.49
C PRO A 237 -1.89 -2.85 -35.16
N GLN A 238 -1.74 -2.92 -36.49
CA GLN A 238 -2.06 -4.15 -37.25
C GLN A 238 -1.26 -5.37 -36.78
N THR A 239 -0.16 -5.13 -36.04
CA THR A 239 0.60 -6.14 -35.30
C THR A 239 0.61 -5.74 -33.82
N PRO A 240 0.28 -6.64 -32.87
CA PRO A 240 0.42 -6.36 -31.46
C PRO A 240 1.87 -5.95 -31.13
N PRO A 241 2.09 -4.91 -30.31
CA PRO A 241 3.44 -4.55 -29.91
C PRO A 241 4.06 -5.67 -29.07
N ASP A 242 5.37 -5.86 -29.23
CA ASP A 242 6.13 -6.80 -28.41
C ASP A 242 6.17 -6.31 -26.95
N TRP A 243 6.05 -7.23 -26.01
CA TRP A 243 6.25 -6.95 -24.58
C TRP A 243 7.75 -6.96 -24.26
N ASP A 244 8.21 -5.95 -23.53
CA ASP A 244 9.62 -5.73 -23.17
C ASP A 244 10.13 -6.61 -22.01
N GLY A 245 9.25 -7.42 -21.40
CA GLY A 245 9.58 -8.26 -20.25
C GLY A 245 9.51 -7.54 -18.90
N ASP A 246 9.15 -6.25 -18.87
CA ASP A 246 9.06 -5.49 -17.62
C ASP A 246 7.77 -5.82 -16.87
N LEU A 247 7.94 -6.36 -15.65
CA LEU A 247 6.86 -6.77 -14.75
C LEU A 247 6.52 -5.71 -13.70
N ARG A 248 7.11 -4.51 -13.74
CA ARG A 248 6.66 -3.38 -12.90
C ARG A 248 5.24 -2.99 -13.28
N ILE A 249 4.39 -2.69 -12.30
CA ILE A 249 2.94 -2.51 -12.53
C ILE A 249 2.70 -1.35 -13.50
N GLU A 250 3.43 -0.24 -13.34
CA GLU A 250 3.34 0.93 -14.22
C GLU A 250 3.77 0.62 -15.67
N ALA A 251 4.77 -0.24 -15.87
CA ALA A 251 5.21 -0.65 -17.20
C ALA A 251 4.20 -1.57 -17.89
N LEU A 252 3.62 -2.52 -17.14
CA LEU A 252 2.53 -3.36 -17.63
C LEU A 252 1.29 -2.54 -18.01
N GLN A 253 0.88 -1.60 -17.14
CA GLN A 253 -0.25 -0.70 -17.43
C GLN A 253 -0.03 0.10 -18.73
N ARG A 254 1.17 0.66 -18.93
CA ARG A 254 1.51 1.35 -20.19
C ARG A 254 1.46 0.40 -21.39
N SER A 255 2.01 -0.80 -21.24
CA SER A 255 2.03 -1.83 -22.30
C SER A 255 0.62 -2.26 -22.70
N TYR A 256 -0.26 -2.51 -21.74
CA TYR A 256 -1.66 -2.91 -21.99
C TYR A 256 -2.46 -1.79 -22.64
N LYS A 257 -2.27 -0.53 -22.20
CA LYS A 257 -2.83 0.65 -22.85
C LYS A 257 -2.36 0.78 -24.31
N ALA A 258 -1.08 0.50 -24.55
CA ALA A 258 -0.46 0.63 -25.88
C ALA A 258 -0.81 -0.49 -26.86
N GLY A 259 -1.27 -1.66 -26.42
CA GLY A 259 -1.43 -2.76 -27.37
C GLY A 259 -1.36 -4.17 -26.82
N VAL A 260 -0.48 -4.38 -25.83
CA VAL A 260 -0.05 -5.70 -25.39
C VAL A 260 -1.22 -6.49 -24.80
N SER A 261 -1.26 -7.78 -25.09
CA SER A 261 -2.24 -8.70 -24.54
C SER A 261 -1.75 -9.28 -23.20
N PRO A 262 -2.58 -9.30 -22.13
CA PRO A 262 -2.25 -10.02 -20.90
C PRO A 262 -1.91 -11.50 -21.14
N MET A 263 -2.49 -12.14 -22.17
CA MET A 263 -2.17 -13.52 -22.55
C MET A 263 -0.70 -13.66 -22.99
N THR A 264 -0.15 -12.68 -23.71
CA THR A 264 1.27 -12.66 -24.12
C THR A 264 2.19 -12.63 -22.89
N VAL A 265 1.82 -11.84 -21.87
CA VAL A 265 2.56 -11.77 -20.61
C VAL A 265 2.47 -13.10 -19.86
N VAL A 266 1.29 -13.70 -19.76
CA VAL A 266 1.10 -15.03 -19.12
C VAL A 266 1.91 -16.12 -19.81
N GLU A 267 1.92 -16.19 -21.15
CA GLU A 267 2.71 -17.16 -21.88
C GLU A 267 4.20 -17.05 -21.60
N ALA A 268 4.73 -15.83 -21.66
CA ALA A 268 6.13 -15.56 -21.38
C ALA A 268 6.49 -15.85 -19.92
N LEU A 269 5.61 -15.49 -18.99
CA LEU A 269 5.78 -15.75 -17.56
C LEU A 269 5.85 -17.26 -17.26
N TYR A 270 4.95 -18.06 -17.82
CA TYR A 270 4.97 -19.51 -17.60
C TYR A 270 6.19 -20.17 -18.24
N ARG A 271 6.71 -19.67 -19.37
CA ARG A 271 8.02 -20.11 -19.89
C ARG A 271 9.16 -19.82 -18.91
N GLN A 272 9.18 -18.61 -18.33
CA GLN A 272 10.16 -18.23 -17.31
C GLN A 272 10.06 -19.12 -16.06
N ILE A 273 8.84 -19.40 -15.58
CA ILE A 273 8.60 -20.26 -14.42
C ILE A 273 9.11 -21.68 -14.65
N GLU A 274 8.82 -22.29 -15.80
CA GLU A 274 9.30 -23.64 -16.10
C GLU A 274 10.83 -23.68 -16.25
N ALA A 275 11.46 -22.65 -16.82
CA ALA A 275 12.92 -22.56 -16.89
C ALA A 275 13.55 -22.38 -15.50
N TYR A 276 12.95 -21.57 -14.63
CA TYR A 276 13.47 -21.30 -13.29
C TYR A 276 13.37 -22.49 -12.33
N LYS A 277 12.54 -23.50 -12.65
CA LYS A 277 12.46 -24.75 -11.87
C LYS A 277 13.81 -25.48 -11.78
N GLU A 278 14.64 -25.36 -12.80
CA GLU A 278 16.00 -25.93 -12.81
C GLU A 278 16.98 -25.12 -11.95
N VAL A 279 16.64 -23.87 -11.61
CA VAL A 279 17.42 -22.99 -10.72
C VAL A 279 17.01 -23.22 -9.26
N ASP A 280 15.72 -23.06 -8.96
CA ASP A 280 15.16 -23.29 -7.63
C ASP A 280 13.80 -24.01 -7.76
N PRO A 281 13.75 -25.33 -7.56
CA PRO A 281 12.50 -26.09 -7.64
C PRO A 281 11.59 -25.86 -6.41
N ALA A 282 12.07 -25.22 -5.34
CA ALA A 282 11.38 -25.11 -4.06
C ALA A 282 10.55 -23.82 -3.93
N VAL A 283 10.45 -22.98 -4.97
CA VAL A 283 9.72 -21.69 -4.92
C VAL A 283 8.22 -21.87 -4.65
N TRP A 284 7.62 -22.91 -5.22
CA TRP A 284 6.17 -23.12 -5.23
C TRP A 284 5.78 -24.36 -4.43
N ILE A 285 4.65 -24.29 -3.71
CA ILE A 285 3.98 -25.46 -3.14
C ILE A 285 2.88 -25.93 -4.11
N GLU A 286 2.08 -25.00 -4.62
CA GLU A 286 0.97 -25.29 -5.53
C GLU A 286 0.90 -24.20 -6.60
N ARG A 287 0.63 -24.56 -7.87
CA ARG A 287 0.48 -23.60 -8.97
C ARG A 287 -0.77 -23.89 -9.76
N ILE A 288 -1.45 -22.84 -10.22
CA ILE A 288 -2.49 -23.03 -11.23
C ILE A 288 -1.85 -23.36 -12.58
N THR A 289 -2.59 -24.07 -13.42
CA THR A 289 -2.12 -24.38 -14.78
C THR A 289 -2.01 -23.11 -15.63
N LYS A 290 -1.13 -23.14 -16.63
CA LYS A 290 -1.02 -22.07 -17.64
C LYS A 290 -2.38 -21.77 -18.29
N ASP A 291 -3.16 -22.81 -18.59
CA ASP A 291 -4.46 -22.66 -19.24
C ASP A 291 -5.46 -21.92 -18.34
N THR A 292 -5.45 -22.18 -17.03
CA THR A 292 -6.26 -21.43 -16.06
C THR A 292 -5.85 -19.94 -16.03
N ALA A 293 -4.55 -19.64 -16.03
CA ALA A 293 -4.07 -18.26 -16.07
C ALA A 293 -4.43 -17.55 -17.39
N LEU A 294 -4.37 -18.25 -18.53
CA LEU A 294 -4.78 -17.72 -19.83
C LEU A 294 -6.28 -17.44 -19.91
N GLN A 295 -7.11 -18.32 -19.34
CA GLN A 295 -8.56 -18.10 -19.24
C GLN A 295 -8.89 -16.86 -18.40
N ALA A 296 -8.18 -16.65 -17.29
CA ALA A 296 -8.33 -15.44 -16.48
C ALA A 296 -7.92 -14.18 -17.26
N ALA A 297 -6.79 -14.23 -17.98
CA ALA A 297 -6.33 -13.14 -18.85
C ALA A 297 -7.37 -12.80 -19.94
N GLU A 298 -7.95 -13.80 -20.59
CA GLU A 298 -8.96 -13.60 -21.62
C GLU A 298 -10.27 -13.02 -21.05
N ALA A 299 -10.68 -13.48 -19.86
CA ALA A 299 -11.84 -12.93 -19.16
C ALA A 299 -11.65 -11.44 -18.82
N LEU A 300 -10.44 -11.04 -18.41
CA LEU A 300 -10.12 -9.63 -18.16
C LEU A 300 -10.25 -8.77 -19.42
N VAL A 301 -9.72 -9.24 -20.56
CA VAL A 301 -9.85 -8.52 -21.84
C VAL A 301 -11.32 -8.37 -22.26
N ARG A 302 -12.15 -9.39 -22.02
CA ARG A 302 -13.60 -9.32 -22.28
C ARG A 302 -14.32 -8.37 -21.32
N GLN A 303 -13.91 -8.31 -20.06
CA GLN A 303 -14.50 -7.43 -19.05
C GLN A 303 -14.11 -5.97 -19.25
N TYR A 304 -12.89 -5.70 -19.72
CA TYR A 304 -12.36 -4.35 -19.94
C TYR A 304 -11.93 -4.16 -21.40
N PRO A 305 -12.87 -4.05 -22.35
CA PRO A 305 -12.55 -3.87 -23.78
C PRO A 305 -11.98 -2.48 -24.07
N ASP A 306 -12.30 -1.48 -23.25
CA ASP A 306 -11.75 -0.13 -23.34
C ASP A 306 -10.43 -0.03 -22.59
N ARG A 307 -9.34 0.01 -23.35
CA ARG A 307 -7.97 0.06 -22.82
C ARG A 307 -7.62 1.38 -22.12
N THR A 308 -8.45 2.40 -22.24
CA THR A 308 -8.28 3.64 -21.47
C THR A 308 -8.80 3.51 -20.04
N LYS A 309 -9.62 2.48 -19.75
CA LYS A 309 -10.36 2.27 -18.49
C LYS A 309 -9.95 0.98 -17.78
N LEU A 310 -8.66 0.71 -17.72
CA LEU A 310 -8.14 -0.51 -17.07
C LEU A 310 -8.08 -0.36 -15.55
N PRO A 311 -8.44 -1.39 -14.77
CA PRO A 311 -8.28 -1.36 -13.32
C PRO A 311 -6.79 -1.37 -12.93
N PRO A 312 -6.44 -0.95 -11.69
CA PRO A 312 -5.05 -0.70 -11.28
C PRO A 312 -4.10 -1.90 -11.42
N LEU A 313 -4.61 -3.14 -11.32
CA LEU A 313 -3.83 -4.36 -11.42
C LEU A 313 -4.18 -5.19 -12.67
N PHE A 314 -4.81 -4.58 -13.69
CA PHE A 314 -5.19 -5.27 -14.92
C PHE A 314 -4.06 -6.11 -15.51
N GLY A 315 -4.27 -7.41 -15.61
CA GLY A 315 -3.31 -8.35 -16.21
C GLY A 315 -2.00 -8.50 -15.41
N VAL A 316 -1.91 -8.02 -14.17
CA VAL A 316 -0.69 -8.08 -13.36
C VAL A 316 -0.57 -9.46 -12.70
N PRO A 317 0.46 -10.27 -13.02
CA PRO A 317 0.62 -11.59 -12.42
C PRO A 317 1.12 -11.52 -10.96
N PHE A 318 0.51 -12.29 -10.07
CA PHE A 318 0.89 -12.32 -8.66
C PHE A 318 0.89 -13.72 -8.04
N SER A 319 1.72 -13.87 -7.01
CA SER A 319 1.75 -15.05 -6.15
C SER A 319 1.21 -14.77 -4.75
N ILE A 320 0.83 -15.81 -4.02
CA ILE A 320 0.42 -15.69 -2.63
C ILE A 320 1.14 -16.72 -1.77
N LYS A 321 1.50 -16.37 -0.54
CA LYS A 321 2.09 -17.32 0.41
C LYS A 321 1.11 -18.43 0.77
N ASP A 322 1.57 -19.68 0.88
CA ASP A 322 0.73 -20.85 1.17
C ASP A 322 0.10 -20.88 2.58
N SER A 323 0.29 -19.84 3.38
CA SER A 323 -0.47 -19.62 4.63
C SER A 323 -1.81 -18.92 4.41
N LEU A 324 -2.11 -18.49 3.17
CA LEU A 324 -3.31 -17.74 2.83
C LEU A 324 -4.23 -18.56 1.93
N ASP A 325 -5.51 -18.48 2.20
CA ASP A 325 -6.54 -19.26 1.54
C ASP A 325 -6.78 -18.81 0.10
N VAL A 326 -6.94 -19.80 -0.78
CA VAL A 326 -7.43 -19.64 -2.14
C VAL A 326 -8.46 -20.74 -2.36
N ALA A 327 -9.69 -20.36 -2.66
CA ALA A 327 -10.80 -21.30 -2.76
C ALA A 327 -10.49 -22.45 -3.73
N GLY A 328 -10.66 -23.68 -3.28
CA GLY A 328 -10.42 -24.88 -4.09
C GLY A 328 -8.95 -25.32 -4.22
N LEU A 329 -7.99 -24.57 -3.68
CA LEU A 329 -6.57 -24.99 -3.61
C LEU A 329 -6.15 -25.30 -2.17
N PRO A 330 -5.33 -26.34 -1.93
CA PRO A 330 -4.87 -26.66 -0.59
C PRO A 330 -4.08 -25.50 0.02
N THR A 331 -4.38 -25.13 1.26
CA THR A 331 -3.56 -24.27 2.13
C THR A 331 -2.86 -25.17 3.12
N THR A 332 -1.52 -25.28 3.03
CA THR A 332 -0.76 -26.21 3.89
C THR A 332 0.06 -25.49 4.96
N THR A 333 0.39 -24.21 4.77
CA THR A 333 1.33 -23.47 5.63
C THR A 333 2.67 -24.22 5.79
N ALA A 334 3.10 -24.86 4.69
CA ALA A 334 4.23 -25.79 4.65
C ALA A 334 4.15 -26.93 5.69
N CYS A 335 2.95 -27.33 6.11
CA CYS A 335 2.68 -28.34 7.12
C CYS A 335 1.57 -29.29 6.64
N PRO A 336 1.91 -30.41 5.98
CA PRO A 336 0.91 -31.33 5.41
C PRO A 336 -0.23 -31.76 6.36
N PRO A 337 -0.01 -32.02 7.67
CA PRO A 337 -1.10 -32.36 8.59
C PRO A 337 -2.01 -31.18 9.00
N LEU A 338 -1.65 -29.95 8.66
CA LEU A 338 -2.50 -28.76 8.82
C LEU A 338 -3.24 -28.41 7.51
N ALA A 339 -2.98 -29.16 6.44
CA ALA A 339 -3.53 -28.87 5.13
C ALA A 339 -5.06 -28.97 5.12
N HIS A 340 -5.69 -28.00 4.47
CA HIS A 340 -7.12 -28.00 4.21
C HIS A 340 -7.41 -27.32 2.87
N ILE A 341 -8.59 -27.58 2.31
CA ILE A 341 -9.05 -26.92 1.08
C ILE A 341 -10.16 -25.93 1.49
N PRO A 342 -9.89 -24.62 1.45
CA PRO A 342 -10.85 -23.62 1.88
C PRO A 342 -11.96 -23.45 0.82
N SER A 343 -13.17 -23.15 1.28
CA SER A 343 -14.32 -22.85 0.42
C SER A 343 -14.41 -21.38 0.00
N ARG A 344 -13.61 -20.52 0.64
CA ARG A 344 -13.49 -19.08 0.35
C ARG A 344 -12.02 -18.71 0.33
N SER A 345 -11.64 -17.77 -0.52
CA SER A 345 -10.28 -17.26 -0.55
C SER A 345 -10.08 -16.22 0.56
N ALA A 346 -8.82 -15.90 0.85
CA ALA A 346 -8.48 -14.75 1.67
C ALA A 346 -8.98 -13.46 1.01
N VAL A 347 -9.44 -12.50 1.82
CA VAL A 347 -10.04 -11.25 1.30
C VAL A 347 -9.06 -10.47 0.42
N VAL A 348 -7.76 -10.49 0.76
CA VAL A 348 -6.70 -9.87 -0.03
C VAL A 348 -6.46 -10.54 -1.39
N HIS A 349 -6.74 -11.84 -1.52
CA HIS A 349 -6.70 -12.51 -2.82
C HIS A 349 -7.85 -12.04 -3.71
N ASP A 350 -9.08 -12.03 -3.18
CA ASP A 350 -10.26 -11.65 -3.95
C ASP A 350 -10.23 -10.17 -4.36
N LYS A 351 -9.72 -9.28 -3.49
CA LYS A 351 -9.46 -7.87 -3.84
C LYS A 351 -8.43 -7.72 -4.95
N ALA A 352 -7.39 -8.56 -5.00
CA ALA A 352 -6.40 -8.53 -6.08
C ALA A 352 -7.07 -8.88 -7.42
N LEU A 353 -7.86 -9.95 -7.46
CA LEU A 353 -8.61 -10.37 -8.65
C LEU A 353 -9.64 -9.31 -9.08
N ALA A 354 -10.37 -8.72 -8.14
CA ALA A 354 -11.35 -7.66 -8.42
C ALA A 354 -10.70 -6.41 -9.04
N ASN A 355 -9.42 -6.15 -8.73
CA ASN A 355 -8.63 -5.08 -9.35
C ASN A 355 -7.89 -5.52 -10.63
N GLY A 356 -8.18 -6.71 -11.15
CA GLY A 356 -7.71 -7.20 -12.43
C GLY A 356 -6.41 -8.00 -12.41
N ALA A 357 -5.89 -8.38 -11.24
CA ALA A 357 -4.67 -9.18 -11.14
C ALA A 357 -4.89 -10.63 -11.61
N ILE A 358 -3.82 -11.30 -12.04
CA ILE A 358 -3.83 -12.70 -12.46
C ILE A 358 -3.07 -13.54 -11.42
N PHE A 359 -3.78 -14.45 -10.75
CA PHE A 359 -3.18 -15.35 -9.78
C PHE A 359 -2.31 -16.41 -10.47
N VAL A 360 -1.13 -16.72 -9.90
CA VAL A 360 -0.19 -17.72 -10.45
C VAL A 360 -0.04 -18.95 -9.56
N GLY A 361 0.05 -18.78 -8.24
CA GLY A 361 0.25 -19.92 -7.34
C GLY A 361 0.56 -19.57 -5.89
N LYS A 362 0.60 -20.63 -5.07
CA LYS A 362 0.92 -20.67 -3.64
C LYS A 362 2.43 -20.89 -3.48
N THR A 363 3.14 -19.94 -2.89
CA THR A 363 4.60 -20.01 -2.71
C THR A 363 5.00 -20.69 -1.41
N ASN A 364 6.17 -21.32 -1.42
CA ASN A 364 6.78 -21.97 -0.27
C ASN A 364 7.13 -20.98 0.86
N LEU A 365 7.29 -21.52 2.08
CA LEU A 365 7.54 -20.78 3.31
C LEU A 365 8.25 -21.62 4.37
N ASP A 366 8.91 -20.97 5.34
CA ASP A 366 9.26 -21.66 6.60
C ASP A 366 7.97 -22.15 7.27
N GLN A 367 7.94 -23.44 7.63
CA GLN A 367 6.76 -24.13 8.17
C GLN A 367 6.11 -23.37 9.33
N LEU A 368 4.77 -23.27 9.30
CA LEU A 368 3.97 -22.52 10.28
C LEU A 368 4.40 -21.05 10.42
N ALA A 369 4.97 -20.46 9.36
CA ALA A 369 5.58 -19.14 9.36
C ALA A 369 6.56 -18.92 10.55
N THR A 370 7.28 -19.98 10.94
CA THR A 370 8.17 -19.98 12.10
C THR A 370 9.63 -20.02 11.65
N GLY A 371 10.11 -18.88 11.14
CA GLY A 371 11.49 -18.72 10.70
C GLY A 371 11.72 -17.43 9.92
N LEU A 372 12.99 -17.08 9.80
CA LEU A 372 13.51 -15.96 9.00
C LEU A 372 14.52 -16.45 7.95
N SER A 373 14.54 -17.76 7.66
CA SER A 373 15.61 -18.42 6.89
C SER A 373 15.18 -18.91 5.51
N GLY A 374 13.95 -19.44 5.37
CA GLY A 374 13.53 -20.21 4.20
C GLY A 374 14.01 -21.68 4.21
N CYS A 375 14.73 -22.11 5.23
CA CYS A 375 15.30 -23.46 5.33
C CYS A 375 14.39 -24.48 6.04
N ARG A 376 13.23 -24.07 6.55
CA ARG A 376 12.40 -24.89 7.45
C ARG A 376 11.13 -25.40 6.76
N SER A 377 11.24 -25.88 5.52
CA SER A 377 10.10 -26.37 4.75
C SER A 377 10.29 -27.83 4.32
N PRO A 378 9.25 -28.69 4.42
CA PRO A 378 9.30 -30.03 3.83
C PRO A 378 9.23 -30.01 2.30
N TYR A 379 8.95 -28.86 1.67
CA TYR A 379 8.89 -28.68 0.22
C TYR A 379 10.23 -28.23 -0.39
N GLY A 380 11.33 -28.31 0.38
CA GLY A 380 12.67 -27.92 -0.04
C GLY A 380 13.09 -26.52 0.47
N ILE A 381 14.38 -26.24 0.35
CA ILE A 381 15.01 -24.99 0.77
C ILE A 381 15.16 -24.10 -0.46
N THR A 382 14.54 -22.92 -0.42
CA THR A 382 14.75 -21.87 -1.42
C THR A 382 16.04 -21.10 -1.14
N HIS A 383 16.65 -20.51 -2.16
CA HIS A 383 17.88 -19.72 -2.03
C HIS A 383 17.74 -18.28 -2.52
N SER A 384 18.73 -17.44 -2.23
CA SER A 384 18.77 -16.06 -2.73
C SER A 384 18.88 -16.05 -4.25
N VAL A 385 18.13 -15.17 -4.92
CA VAL A 385 18.24 -14.96 -6.37
C VAL A 385 19.60 -14.41 -6.80
N PHE A 386 20.40 -13.90 -5.87
CA PHE A 386 21.75 -13.39 -6.11
C PHE A 386 22.81 -14.48 -6.01
N HIS A 387 22.54 -15.54 -5.23
CA HIS A 387 23.53 -16.56 -4.94
C HIS A 387 22.89 -17.85 -4.38
N PRO A 388 23.09 -19.02 -5.02
CA PRO A 388 22.44 -20.28 -4.63
C PRO A 388 22.88 -20.82 -3.26
N ASP A 389 24.13 -20.58 -2.85
CA ASP A 389 24.60 -21.03 -1.53
C ASP A 389 24.03 -20.22 -0.35
N TYR A 390 23.37 -19.08 -0.60
CA TYR A 390 22.87 -18.19 0.45
C TYR A 390 21.36 -18.34 0.63
N ILE A 391 20.92 -18.25 1.89
CA ILE A 391 19.50 -18.39 2.23
C ILE A 391 18.64 -17.35 1.50
N SER A 392 17.45 -17.73 1.08
CA SER A 392 16.45 -16.78 0.57
C SER A 392 15.91 -15.84 1.66
N GLY A 393 16.06 -16.24 2.93
CA GLY A 393 15.32 -15.66 4.04
C GLY A 393 13.90 -16.21 4.12
N GLY A 394 13.19 -15.86 5.19
CA GLY A 394 11.85 -16.38 5.45
C GLY A 394 11.05 -15.54 6.45
N SER A 395 9.86 -15.96 6.83
CA SER A 395 9.20 -17.18 6.38
C SER A 395 8.58 -17.05 4.99
N SER A 396 8.41 -15.85 4.42
CA SER A 396 7.81 -15.67 3.08
C SER A 396 8.86 -15.86 1.98
N SER A 397 9.50 -17.03 1.97
CA SER A 397 10.69 -17.32 1.17
C SER A 397 10.36 -17.35 -0.33
N GLY A 398 9.50 -18.28 -0.77
CA GLY A 398 9.09 -18.41 -2.16
C GLY A 398 8.39 -17.15 -2.69
N SER A 399 7.72 -16.39 -1.82
CA SER A 399 7.09 -15.10 -2.18
C SER A 399 8.11 -14.03 -2.60
N CYS A 400 9.30 -14.01 -1.99
CA CYS A 400 10.34 -13.05 -2.35
C CYS A 400 11.17 -13.54 -3.54
N VAL A 401 11.40 -14.85 -3.65
CA VAL A 401 12.06 -15.45 -4.81
C VAL A 401 11.19 -15.29 -6.07
N SER A 402 9.87 -15.47 -5.99
CA SER A 402 8.98 -15.31 -7.14
C SER A 402 9.04 -13.90 -7.75
N VAL A 403 9.13 -12.86 -6.91
CA VAL A 403 9.25 -11.47 -7.38
C VAL A 403 10.69 -11.14 -7.81
N GLY A 404 11.68 -11.57 -7.02
CA GLY A 404 13.10 -11.30 -7.27
C GLY A 404 13.60 -11.94 -8.56
N ALA A 405 13.14 -13.15 -8.88
CA ALA A 405 13.47 -13.86 -10.11
C ALA A 405 12.60 -13.46 -11.32
N GLY A 406 11.65 -12.52 -11.15
CA GLY A 406 10.76 -12.08 -12.22
C GLY A 406 9.73 -13.14 -12.65
N LEU A 407 9.28 -13.97 -11.73
CA LEU A 407 8.22 -14.97 -11.94
C LEU A 407 6.82 -14.42 -11.65
N CYS A 408 6.74 -13.27 -10.96
CA CYS A 408 5.54 -12.49 -10.67
C CYS A 408 5.90 -11.01 -10.54
N SER A 409 4.92 -10.13 -10.70
CA SER A 409 5.07 -8.68 -10.47
C SER A 409 5.10 -8.32 -8.99
N PHE A 410 4.26 -9.00 -8.20
CA PHE A 410 4.20 -8.85 -6.76
C PHE A 410 3.77 -10.17 -6.09
N SER A 411 3.94 -10.25 -4.77
CA SER A 411 3.42 -11.35 -3.97
C SER A 411 2.71 -10.82 -2.73
N ILE A 412 1.60 -11.47 -2.37
CA ILE A 412 0.94 -11.28 -1.07
C ILE A 412 1.58 -12.29 -0.10
N ALA A 413 2.07 -11.80 1.02
CA ALA A 413 2.88 -12.53 1.99
C ALA A 413 2.41 -12.25 3.43
N THR A 414 3.18 -12.67 4.43
CA THR A 414 2.90 -12.36 5.84
C THR A 414 4.15 -11.92 6.59
N ASP A 415 3.96 -11.16 7.67
CA ASP A 415 5.03 -10.71 8.56
C ASP A 415 4.57 -10.71 10.03
N THR A 416 5.31 -11.45 10.87
CA THR A 416 5.11 -11.53 12.33
C THR A 416 6.40 -11.21 13.08
N ALA A 417 7.51 -11.84 12.68
CA ALA A 417 8.85 -11.54 13.20
C ALA A 417 9.60 -10.57 12.28
N GLY A 418 9.49 -10.76 10.97
CA GLY A 418 10.22 -10.05 9.93
C GLY A 418 10.03 -10.67 8.55
N SER A 419 8.99 -11.49 8.38
CA SER A 419 8.86 -12.42 7.25
C SER A 419 8.48 -11.77 5.93
N GLY A 420 8.06 -10.51 5.92
CA GLY A 420 7.91 -9.69 4.72
C GLY A 420 9.08 -8.75 4.47
N ARG A 421 10.08 -8.71 5.36
CA ARG A 421 11.20 -7.77 5.34
C ARG A 421 12.55 -8.46 5.09
N VAL A 422 12.90 -9.45 5.91
CA VAL A 422 14.17 -10.20 5.79
C VAL A 422 14.34 -10.86 4.42
N PRO A 423 13.40 -11.68 3.93
CA PRO A 423 13.56 -12.30 2.61
C PRO A 423 13.53 -11.27 1.46
N SER A 424 12.87 -10.13 1.65
CA SER A 424 12.88 -9.04 0.66
C SER A 424 14.28 -8.46 0.48
N CYS A 425 14.99 -8.22 1.60
CA CYS A 425 16.38 -7.79 1.59
C CYS A 425 17.29 -8.80 0.86
N PHE A 426 17.17 -10.09 1.17
CA PHE A 426 18.02 -11.13 0.56
C PHE A 426 17.73 -11.44 -0.91
N ASN A 427 16.60 -10.96 -1.43
CA ASN A 427 16.23 -11.14 -2.84
C ASN A 427 16.12 -9.83 -3.61
N GLY A 428 16.61 -8.72 -3.04
CA GLY A 428 16.68 -7.43 -3.74
C GLY A 428 15.32 -6.88 -4.16
N VAL A 429 14.28 -7.14 -3.38
CA VAL A 429 12.90 -6.68 -3.63
C VAL A 429 12.40 -5.82 -2.48
N VAL A 430 11.34 -5.05 -2.73
CA VAL A 430 10.69 -4.22 -1.71
C VAL A 430 9.75 -5.09 -0.89
N GLY A 431 9.86 -4.96 0.44
CA GLY A 431 9.00 -5.62 1.42
C GLY A 431 8.20 -4.62 2.24
N TYR A 432 6.93 -4.45 1.94
CA TYR A 432 6.03 -3.57 2.69
C TYR A 432 5.25 -4.35 3.76
N LYS A 433 5.46 -3.96 5.02
CA LYS A 433 4.75 -4.45 6.19
C LYS A 433 3.78 -3.38 6.69
N PRO A 434 2.48 -3.48 6.40
CA PRO A 434 1.51 -2.51 6.86
C PRO A 434 1.36 -2.52 8.38
N THR A 435 0.78 -1.44 8.90
CA THR A 435 0.13 -1.40 10.20
C THR A 435 -0.88 -2.54 10.30
N ARG A 436 -0.91 -3.25 11.44
CA ARG A 436 -1.81 -4.40 11.62
C ARG A 436 -3.27 -4.00 11.40
N GLY A 437 -4.01 -4.81 10.66
CA GLY A 437 -5.42 -4.57 10.34
C GLY A 437 -5.67 -3.54 9.22
N THR A 438 -4.64 -3.06 8.52
CA THR A 438 -4.80 -2.24 7.30
C THR A 438 -5.25 -3.08 6.11
N LEU A 439 -4.70 -4.29 6.03
CA LEU A 439 -5.10 -5.33 5.08
C LEU A 439 -5.74 -6.45 5.91
N SER A 440 -6.88 -6.97 5.45
CA SER A 440 -7.59 -8.04 6.16
C SER A 440 -6.75 -9.31 6.28
N ALA A 441 -6.71 -9.87 7.48
CA ALA A 441 -6.13 -11.18 7.76
C ALA A 441 -7.15 -12.33 7.63
N VAL A 442 -8.39 -12.08 7.20
CA VAL A 442 -9.38 -13.16 6.97
C VAL A 442 -8.89 -14.10 5.87
N GLY A 443 -8.86 -15.40 6.17
CA GLY A 443 -8.29 -16.45 5.32
C GLY A 443 -6.78 -16.65 5.51
N LEU A 444 -6.17 -16.08 6.55
CA LEU A 444 -4.81 -16.40 6.99
C LEU A 444 -4.83 -17.54 8.01
N THR A 445 -3.99 -18.56 7.82
CA THR A 445 -3.60 -19.48 8.89
C THR A 445 -2.65 -18.75 9.86
N PRO A 446 -3.05 -18.50 11.12
CA PRO A 446 -2.30 -17.64 12.01
C PRO A 446 -1.01 -18.28 12.53
N ALA A 447 0.00 -17.44 12.73
CA ALA A 447 1.25 -17.77 13.41
C ALA A 447 1.27 -17.17 14.82
N CYS A 448 1.19 -15.84 14.92
CA CYS A 448 0.84 -15.17 16.17
C CYS A 448 -0.32 -14.26 15.85
N LEU A 449 -1.55 -14.78 15.98
CA LEU A 449 -2.77 -14.11 15.53
C LEU A 449 -2.83 -12.64 15.94
N SER A 450 -2.43 -12.30 17.18
CA SER A 450 -2.45 -10.92 17.67
C SER A 450 -1.36 -10.01 17.11
N LEU A 451 -0.43 -10.51 16.29
CA LEU A 451 0.72 -9.79 15.75
C LEU A 451 0.83 -9.88 14.22
N ASP A 452 0.20 -10.88 13.61
CA ASP A 452 0.32 -11.16 12.19
C ASP A 452 -0.17 -10.00 11.32
N CYS A 453 0.60 -9.69 10.28
CA CYS A 453 0.23 -8.74 9.24
C CYS A 453 0.32 -9.44 7.88
N ILE A 454 -0.63 -9.18 6.98
CA ILE A 454 -0.40 -9.38 5.55
C ILE A 454 0.73 -8.44 5.12
N ALA A 455 1.68 -8.92 4.32
CA ALA A 455 2.76 -8.13 3.74
C ALA A 455 2.67 -8.12 2.22
N ILE A 456 3.24 -7.11 1.58
CA ILE A 456 3.32 -7.00 0.13
C ILE A 456 4.79 -7.04 -0.29
N ILE A 457 5.11 -7.94 -1.20
CA ILE A 457 6.44 -8.03 -1.84
C ILE A 457 6.31 -7.52 -3.26
N SER A 458 7.18 -6.62 -3.69
CA SER A 458 7.08 -6.00 -5.01
C SER A 458 8.44 -5.54 -5.54
N LYS A 459 8.51 -5.20 -6.84
CA LYS A 459 9.75 -4.74 -7.48
C LYS A 459 10.15 -3.33 -7.07
N THR A 460 9.19 -2.47 -6.75
CA THR A 460 9.43 -1.06 -6.40
C THR A 460 8.52 -0.60 -5.26
N VAL A 461 8.89 0.47 -4.56
CA VAL A 461 8.02 1.06 -3.51
C VAL A 461 6.71 1.57 -4.11
N ARG A 462 6.74 2.05 -5.36
CA ARG A 462 5.55 2.48 -6.11
C ARG A 462 4.58 1.33 -6.38
N ASP A 463 5.11 0.15 -6.72
CA ASP A 463 4.29 -1.05 -6.90
C ASP A 463 3.66 -1.48 -5.57
N ALA A 464 4.42 -1.49 -4.47
CA ALA A 464 3.90 -1.79 -3.13
C ALA A 464 2.74 -0.85 -2.74
N ALA A 465 2.88 0.45 -3.00
CA ALA A 465 1.82 1.42 -2.73
C ALA A 465 0.57 1.20 -3.59
N THR A 466 0.74 0.80 -4.85
CA THR A 466 -0.36 0.48 -5.77
C THR A 466 -1.12 -0.76 -5.31
N VAL A 467 -0.40 -1.84 -4.97
CA VAL A 467 -1.01 -3.07 -4.44
C VAL A 467 -1.70 -2.77 -3.11
N ARG A 468 -1.08 -2.00 -2.20
CA ARG A 468 -1.71 -1.63 -0.94
C ARG A 468 -3.07 -0.96 -1.17
N ARG A 469 -3.15 0.07 -2.03
CA ARG A 469 -4.42 0.77 -2.31
C ARG A 469 -5.48 -0.16 -2.88
N ALA A 470 -5.09 -1.13 -3.71
CA ALA A 470 -6.01 -2.13 -4.27
C ALA A 470 -6.53 -3.12 -3.21
N LEU A 471 -5.76 -3.39 -2.16
CA LEU A 471 -6.07 -4.43 -1.15
C LEU A 471 -6.58 -3.88 0.19
N GLU A 472 -6.29 -2.62 0.53
CA GLU A 472 -6.67 -2.04 1.82
C GLU A 472 -8.18 -1.86 1.97
N GLY A 473 -8.63 -1.81 3.21
CA GLY A 473 -10.04 -1.58 3.56
C GLY A 473 -10.42 -2.31 4.83
N PHE A 474 -11.29 -1.68 5.60
CA PHE A 474 -11.83 -2.24 6.83
C PHE A 474 -12.60 -3.53 6.51
N ASP A 475 -12.35 -4.57 7.30
CA ASP A 475 -13.06 -5.84 7.24
C ASP A 475 -13.64 -6.13 8.62
N GLU A 476 -14.95 -6.07 8.74
CA GLU A 476 -15.67 -6.30 9.99
C GLU A 476 -15.51 -7.74 10.53
N ASN A 477 -15.08 -8.68 9.68
CA ASN A 477 -14.84 -10.07 10.06
C ASN A 477 -13.41 -10.31 10.56
N ASP A 478 -12.51 -9.34 10.40
CA ASP A 478 -11.16 -9.39 10.97
C ASP A 478 -11.16 -8.74 12.37
N PRO A 479 -10.96 -9.50 13.46
CA PRO A 479 -10.99 -8.97 14.82
C PRO A 479 -9.85 -7.97 15.12
N TYR A 480 -8.83 -7.90 14.26
CA TYR A 480 -7.72 -6.95 14.37
C TYR A 480 -7.80 -5.83 13.32
N ALA A 481 -8.82 -5.80 12.47
CA ALA A 481 -9.04 -4.69 11.55
C ALA A 481 -9.19 -3.38 12.31
N LYS A 482 -8.59 -2.33 11.74
CA LYS A 482 -8.64 -1.00 12.32
C LYS A 482 -9.63 -0.14 11.53
N PRO A 483 -10.62 0.47 12.20
CA PRO A 483 -11.50 1.42 11.51
C PRO A 483 -10.67 2.61 11.05
N ALA A 484 -11.09 3.26 9.96
CA ALA A 484 -10.50 4.52 9.52
C ALA A 484 -10.57 5.55 10.66
N VAL A 485 -9.48 6.25 10.96
CA VAL A 485 -9.52 7.36 11.94
C VAL A 485 -9.96 8.61 11.20
N ALA A 486 -10.94 9.33 11.76
CA ALA A 486 -11.38 10.62 11.21
C ALA A 486 -10.33 11.75 11.36
N PHE A 487 -9.31 11.57 12.20
CA PHE A 487 -8.27 12.57 12.48
C PHE A 487 -6.88 12.00 12.21
N GLU A 488 -6.34 12.31 11.04
CA GLU A 488 -4.94 12.09 10.70
C GLU A 488 -4.10 13.34 10.95
N ARG A 489 -2.77 13.19 11.01
CA ARG A 489 -1.83 14.34 11.05
C ARG A 489 -2.05 15.24 9.82
N HIS A 490 -1.89 16.56 9.98
CA HIS A 490 -1.94 17.53 8.87
C HIS A 490 -1.03 17.10 7.71
N VAL A 491 -1.48 17.31 6.48
CA VAL A 491 -0.57 17.29 5.33
C VAL A 491 0.24 18.58 5.44
N ASN A 492 1.56 18.44 5.45
CA ASN A 492 2.41 19.61 5.29
C ASN A 492 2.56 19.83 3.77
N SER A 493 1.70 20.64 3.15
CA SER A 493 1.78 21.09 1.74
C SER A 493 3.02 21.93 1.44
N VAL A 494 4.16 21.70 2.10
CA VAL A 494 5.42 22.37 1.76
C VAL A 494 5.99 21.78 0.46
N GLY A 495 5.13 21.56 -0.54
CA GLY A 495 5.39 21.20 -1.93
C GLY A 495 6.53 20.21 -2.18
N PRO A 496 7.07 20.22 -3.40
CA PRO A 496 8.39 19.66 -3.69
C PRO A 496 9.56 20.36 -2.95
N TRP A 497 9.28 21.30 -2.04
CA TRP A 497 10.25 22.23 -1.45
C TRP A 497 10.75 21.82 -0.05
N SER A 498 10.01 21.04 0.74
CA SER A 498 10.58 20.42 1.95
C SER A 498 11.23 19.07 1.63
N LYS A 499 12.41 19.09 1.01
CA LYS A 499 13.26 17.89 0.90
C LYS A 499 13.83 17.42 2.25
N SER A 500 13.50 18.12 3.34
CA SER A 500 13.98 17.81 4.67
C SER A 500 13.04 16.85 5.40
N PHE A 501 13.57 15.71 5.84
CA PHE A 501 12.90 14.76 6.72
C PHE A 501 13.80 14.42 7.91
N LYS A 502 13.24 14.00 9.04
CA LYS A 502 13.98 13.65 10.26
C LYS A 502 13.97 12.14 10.43
N PHE A 503 15.12 11.55 10.70
CA PHE A 503 15.21 10.11 10.94
C PHE A 503 16.11 9.78 12.13
N GLY A 504 15.82 8.67 12.80
CA GLY A 504 16.68 8.08 13.83
C GLY A 504 17.35 6.80 13.33
N ILE A 505 18.38 6.34 14.03
CA ILE A 505 19.04 5.04 13.82
C ILE A 505 19.29 4.34 15.17
N PRO A 506 19.44 3.01 15.20
CA PRO A 506 19.86 2.30 16.40
C PRO A 506 21.23 2.78 16.91
N PRO A 507 21.51 2.63 18.21
CA PRO A 507 22.79 3.02 18.76
C PRO A 507 23.92 2.06 18.32
N PRO A 508 25.20 2.46 18.41
CA PRO A 508 26.33 1.65 17.98
C PRO A 508 26.36 0.24 18.58
N GLU A 509 25.92 0.07 19.82
CA GLU A 509 25.87 -1.22 20.52
C GLU A 509 24.90 -2.18 19.82
N ALA A 510 23.72 -1.70 19.41
CA ALA A 510 22.75 -2.51 18.66
C ALA A 510 23.28 -2.84 17.26
N LEU A 511 23.90 -1.86 16.58
CA LEU A 511 24.50 -2.05 15.26
C LEU A 511 25.73 -2.98 15.29
N SER A 512 26.36 -3.18 16.45
CA SER A 512 27.54 -4.04 16.59
C SER A 512 27.28 -5.52 16.28
N THR A 513 26.01 -5.95 16.34
CA THR A 513 25.54 -7.28 15.99
C THR A 513 25.60 -7.57 14.48
N CYS A 514 25.63 -6.52 13.65
CA CYS A 514 25.74 -6.66 12.21
C CYS A 514 27.14 -7.12 11.79
N SER A 515 27.18 -7.90 10.71
CA SER A 515 28.42 -8.21 10.01
C SER A 515 29.15 -6.93 9.57
N VAL A 516 30.47 -7.03 9.37
CA VAL A 516 31.29 -5.90 8.89
C VAL A 516 30.74 -5.27 7.60
N PRO A 517 30.42 -6.02 6.53
CA PRO A 517 29.86 -5.43 5.32
C PRO A 517 28.50 -4.74 5.57
N TYR A 518 27.62 -5.31 6.40
CA TYR A 518 26.33 -4.69 6.71
C TYR A 518 26.48 -3.36 7.46
N ARG A 519 27.38 -3.29 8.45
CA ARG A 519 27.66 -2.03 9.17
C ARG A 519 28.20 -0.96 8.23
N ARG A 520 29.14 -1.33 7.35
CA ARG A 520 29.71 -0.43 6.34
C ARG A 520 28.62 0.13 5.42
N MET A 521 27.83 -0.76 4.78
CA MET A 521 26.75 -0.37 3.86
C MET A 521 25.66 0.46 4.55
N PHE A 522 25.33 0.15 5.81
CA PHE A 522 24.37 0.93 6.58
C PHE A 522 24.88 2.36 6.85
N ASN A 523 26.13 2.52 7.27
CA ASN A 523 26.71 3.84 7.50
C ASN A 523 26.78 4.68 6.22
N GLU A 524 27.15 4.07 5.10
CA GLU A 524 27.11 4.73 3.79
C GLU A 524 25.69 5.17 3.40
N THR A 525 24.69 4.31 3.67
CA THR A 525 23.27 4.64 3.45
C THR A 525 22.83 5.83 4.29
N VAL A 526 23.22 5.89 5.58
CA VAL A 526 22.94 7.04 6.46
C VAL A 526 23.56 8.32 5.90
N THR A 527 24.81 8.28 5.43
CA THR A 527 25.46 9.44 4.80
C THR A 527 24.73 9.88 3.52
N LYS A 528 24.32 8.93 2.67
CA LYS A 528 23.54 9.24 1.46
C LYS A 528 22.20 9.88 1.80
N LEU A 529 21.47 9.38 2.81
CA LEU A 529 20.21 9.99 3.26
C LEU A 529 20.40 11.42 3.76
N GLN A 530 21.49 11.71 4.47
CA GLN A 530 21.82 13.07 4.88
C GLN A 530 22.08 13.99 3.68
N SER A 531 22.72 13.48 2.63
CA SER A 531 23.01 14.26 1.41
C SER A 531 21.75 14.66 0.61
N ILE A 532 20.64 13.93 0.75
CA ILE A 532 19.37 14.22 0.08
C ILE A 532 18.37 14.98 0.97
N GLY A 533 18.81 15.50 2.12
CA GLY A 533 18.00 16.33 3.02
C GLY A 533 17.60 15.67 4.34
N GLY A 534 18.04 14.44 4.60
CA GLY A 534 17.78 13.75 5.87
C GLY A 534 18.51 14.38 7.05
N VAL A 535 17.77 14.72 8.11
CA VAL A 535 18.30 15.22 9.38
C VAL A 535 18.31 14.08 10.40
N LEU A 536 19.51 13.55 10.67
CA LEU A 536 19.70 12.54 11.69
C LEU A 536 19.41 13.12 13.09
N ARG A 537 18.59 12.43 13.89
CA ARG A 537 18.27 12.81 15.27
C ARG A 537 18.55 11.64 16.22
N PRO A 538 19.11 11.91 17.41
CA PRO A 538 19.23 10.89 18.43
C PRO A 538 17.83 10.41 18.86
N ILE A 539 17.71 9.10 19.08
CA ILE A 539 16.48 8.45 19.53
C ILE A 539 16.76 7.59 20.77
N ASP A 540 15.72 7.37 21.56
CA ASP A 540 15.73 6.32 22.58
C ASP A 540 15.36 4.98 21.92
N TRP A 541 16.33 4.07 21.82
CA TRP A 541 16.16 2.76 21.20
C TRP A 541 15.60 1.69 22.16
N LEU A 542 15.64 1.96 23.47
CA LEU A 542 15.26 1.00 24.51
C LEU A 542 13.85 0.39 24.34
N PRO A 543 12.78 1.15 23.99
CA PRO A 543 11.47 0.54 23.81
C PRO A 543 11.41 -0.45 22.64
N PHE A 544 12.20 -0.25 21.58
CA PHE A 544 12.25 -1.16 20.43
C PHE A 544 12.98 -2.45 20.78
N ASP A 545 14.14 -2.35 21.43
CA ASP A 545 14.91 -3.51 21.92
C ASP A 545 14.06 -4.36 22.89
N LYS A 546 13.50 -3.75 23.93
CA LYS A 546 12.68 -4.47 24.92
C LYS A 546 11.44 -5.11 24.31
N ALA A 547 10.75 -4.41 23.41
CA ALA A 547 9.59 -4.98 22.75
C ALA A 547 9.95 -6.13 21.79
N GLY A 548 11.07 -6.02 21.07
CA GLY A 548 11.55 -7.09 20.19
C GLY A 548 11.77 -8.41 20.94
N LYS A 549 12.33 -8.33 22.15
CA LYS A 549 12.57 -9.50 23.03
C LYS A 549 11.27 -10.20 23.46
N LEU A 550 10.16 -9.46 23.62
CA LEU A 550 8.87 -10.05 24.01
C LEU A 550 8.37 -11.11 23.02
N LEU A 551 8.81 -11.07 21.75
CA LEU A 551 8.33 -12.00 20.73
C LEU A 551 8.76 -13.44 21.02
N TYR A 552 10.06 -13.72 21.15
CA TYR A 552 10.60 -15.08 21.34
C TYR A 552 11.11 -15.35 22.77
N GLU A 553 11.59 -14.33 23.47
CA GLU A 553 12.03 -14.46 24.88
C GLU A 553 10.86 -14.29 25.85
N GLY A 554 9.82 -13.55 25.46
CA GLY A 554 8.56 -13.41 26.19
C GLY A 554 7.51 -14.47 25.83
N THR A 555 6.25 -14.18 26.12
CA THR A 555 5.12 -15.11 25.97
C THR A 555 4.40 -15.03 24.63
N PHE A 556 4.72 -14.07 23.75
CA PHE A 556 4.03 -13.97 22.45
C PHE A 556 4.30 -15.16 21.52
N VAL A 557 5.45 -15.83 21.65
CA VAL A 557 5.72 -17.07 20.94
C VAL A 557 4.71 -18.18 21.27
N SER A 558 4.07 -18.13 22.45
CA SER A 558 3.01 -19.07 22.82
C SER A 558 1.77 -18.96 21.93
N GLU A 559 1.54 -17.84 21.24
CA GLU A 559 0.46 -17.74 20.26
C GLU A 559 0.63 -18.71 19.09
N ARG A 560 1.86 -19.16 18.78
CA ARG A 560 2.10 -20.19 17.77
C ARG A 560 1.48 -21.52 18.16
N LEU A 561 1.46 -21.84 19.45
CA LEU A 561 0.79 -23.02 19.98
C LEU A 561 -0.72 -22.80 20.07
N ALA A 562 -1.15 -21.61 20.52
CA ALA A 562 -2.57 -21.27 20.63
C ALA A 562 -3.29 -21.18 19.27
N SER A 563 -2.54 -20.96 18.19
CA SER A 563 -3.04 -20.92 16.81
C SER A 563 -3.22 -22.31 16.19
N LEU A 564 -2.74 -23.37 16.84
CA LEU A 564 -2.94 -24.74 16.38
C LEU A 564 -4.25 -25.30 16.93
N PRO A 565 -4.90 -26.26 16.23
CA PRO A 565 -6.07 -26.93 16.75
C PRO A 565 -5.80 -27.65 18.09
N ASP A 566 -6.83 -27.84 18.90
CA ASP A 566 -6.71 -28.53 20.19
C ASP A 566 -6.11 -29.93 20.04
N ASN A 567 -5.16 -30.26 20.91
CA ASN A 567 -4.42 -31.54 20.89
C ASN A 567 -3.71 -31.84 19.56
N TRP A 568 -3.49 -30.85 18.70
CA TRP A 568 -2.86 -31.06 17.39
C TRP A 568 -1.37 -31.37 17.51
N LEU A 569 -0.63 -30.62 18.34
CA LEU A 569 0.83 -30.76 18.47
C LEU A 569 1.24 -32.19 18.91
N PRO A 570 0.70 -32.79 19.98
CA PRO A 570 1.07 -34.14 20.38
C PRO A 570 0.80 -35.21 19.30
N LYS A 571 -0.23 -35.02 18.46
CA LYS A 571 -0.61 -35.97 17.40
C LYS A 571 0.28 -35.83 16.15
N ASN A 572 0.73 -34.62 15.84
CA ASN A 572 1.38 -34.30 14.57
C ASN A 572 2.86 -33.94 14.71
N ARG A 573 3.43 -34.00 15.92
CA ARG A 573 4.82 -33.61 16.22
C ARG A 573 5.85 -34.24 15.28
N ALA A 574 5.64 -35.49 14.85
CA ALA A 574 6.56 -36.21 13.95
C ALA A 574 6.64 -35.63 12.53
N HIS A 575 5.67 -34.81 12.13
CA HIS A 575 5.62 -34.17 10.80
C HIS A 575 6.14 -32.74 10.80
N LEU A 576 6.50 -32.22 11.96
CA LEU A 576 7.10 -30.89 12.08
C LEU A 576 8.58 -30.94 11.73
N HIS A 577 9.07 -29.89 11.10
CA HIS A 577 10.48 -29.69 10.87
C HIS A 577 11.24 -29.71 12.22
N PRO A 578 12.40 -30.38 12.34
CA PRO A 578 13.07 -30.59 13.64
C PRO A 578 13.31 -29.32 14.45
N VAL A 579 13.66 -28.22 13.79
CA VAL A 579 13.85 -26.90 14.44
C VAL A 579 12.54 -26.34 14.99
N ILE A 580 11.41 -26.59 14.33
CA ILE A 580 10.09 -26.14 14.82
C ILE A 580 9.68 -26.95 16.03
N VAL A 581 9.94 -28.26 16.02
CA VAL A 581 9.77 -29.12 17.19
C VAL A 581 10.56 -28.59 18.38
N GLU A 582 11.84 -28.29 18.18
CA GLU A 582 12.70 -27.77 19.25
C GLU A 582 12.18 -26.42 19.78
N ILE A 583 11.77 -25.50 18.92
CA ILE A 583 11.17 -24.22 19.34
C ILE A 583 9.90 -24.46 20.17
N PHE A 584 9.00 -25.32 19.70
CA PHE A 584 7.76 -25.60 20.43
C PHE A 584 8.00 -26.31 21.76
N ASP A 585 8.95 -27.24 21.82
CA ASP A 585 9.35 -27.90 23.06
C ASP A 585 9.92 -26.86 24.05
N GLN A 586 10.76 -25.92 23.61
CA GLN A 586 11.26 -24.83 24.46
C GLN A 586 10.12 -23.95 25.01
N VAL A 587 9.11 -23.64 24.17
CA VAL A 587 7.93 -22.86 24.61
C VAL A 587 7.12 -23.61 25.65
N VAL A 588 6.86 -24.90 25.44
CA VAL A 588 6.14 -25.75 26.40
C VAL A 588 6.94 -25.88 27.71
N GLN A 589 8.24 -26.14 27.63
CA GLN A 589 9.13 -26.29 28.79
C GLN A 589 9.25 -25.00 29.62
N ARG A 590 9.13 -23.83 28.98
CA ARG A 590 9.13 -22.54 29.69
C ARG A 590 7.97 -22.44 30.70
N ASN A 591 6.89 -23.19 30.50
CA ASN A 591 5.73 -23.28 31.40
C ASN A 591 5.24 -21.89 31.86
N SER A 592 5.10 -20.96 30.91
CA SER A 592 4.73 -19.58 31.20
C SER A 592 3.30 -19.51 31.75
N SER A 593 3.12 -18.80 32.87
CA SER A 593 1.80 -18.62 33.47
C SER A 593 0.98 -17.55 32.74
N ALA A 594 -0.35 -17.58 32.93
CA ALA A 594 -1.22 -16.49 32.46
C ALA A 594 -0.80 -15.13 33.03
N VAL A 595 -0.32 -15.09 34.27
CA VAL A 595 0.21 -13.85 34.89
C VAL A 595 1.41 -13.32 34.10
N GLN A 596 2.31 -14.18 33.63
CA GLN A 596 3.44 -13.76 32.79
C GLN A 596 2.93 -13.22 31.44
N ALA A 597 1.95 -13.87 30.83
CA ALA A 597 1.34 -13.39 29.58
C ALA A 597 0.72 -11.99 29.74
N TYR A 598 -0.03 -11.74 30.81
CA TYR A 598 -0.57 -10.42 31.10
C TYR A 598 0.51 -9.37 31.42
N ARG A 599 1.63 -9.75 32.06
CA ARG A 599 2.77 -8.85 32.26
C ARG A 599 3.42 -8.45 30.95
N ASP A 600 3.57 -9.37 30.01
CA ASP A 600 4.14 -9.07 28.70
C ASP A 600 3.19 -8.19 27.85
N LEU A 601 1.87 -8.39 27.97
CA LEU A 601 0.88 -7.48 27.39
C LEU A 601 0.99 -6.05 27.97
N GLN A 602 1.17 -5.93 29.29
CA GLN A 602 1.40 -4.64 29.95
C GLN A 602 2.75 -4.02 29.54
N ALA A 603 3.80 -4.83 29.37
CA ALA A 603 5.09 -4.38 28.87
C ALA A 603 4.97 -3.87 27.42
N ARG A 604 4.30 -4.61 26.54
CA ARG A 604 3.97 -4.18 25.17
C ARG A 604 3.28 -2.82 25.18
N ALA A 605 2.22 -2.65 25.96
CA ALA A 605 1.48 -1.38 26.03
C ALA A 605 2.36 -0.20 26.47
N ARG A 606 3.25 -0.39 27.45
CA ARG A 606 4.21 0.64 27.89
C ARG A 606 5.21 0.97 26.79
N HIS A 607 5.83 -0.03 26.17
CA HIS A 607 6.82 0.17 25.11
C HIS A 607 6.22 0.78 23.85
N THR A 608 4.96 0.48 23.51
CA THR A 608 4.22 1.16 22.44
C THR A 608 4.12 2.66 22.72
N ARG A 609 3.71 3.04 23.93
CA ARG A 609 3.62 4.47 24.30
C ARG A 609 4.99 5.16 24.29
N GLU A 610 6.04 4.47 24.71
CA GLU A 610 7.41 4.99 24.67
C GLU A 610 7.90 5.17 23.21
N ALA A 611 7.65 4.20 22.33
CA ALA A 611 7.97 4.28 20.91
C ALA A 611 7.21 5.40 20.19
N GLU A 612 5.92 5.59 20.48
CA GLU A 612 5.13 6.70 19.94
C GLU A 612 5.75 8.07 20.25
N ARG A 613 6.31 8.25 21.45
CA ARG A 613 7.04 9.49 21.82
C ARG A 613 8.30 9.69 20.97
N VAL A 614 8.96 8.62 20.54
CA VAL A 614 10.11 8.72 19.61
C VAL A 614 9.65 9.30 18.26
N PHE A 615 8.52 8.81 17.70
CA PHE A 615 7.94 9.30 16.44
C PHE A 615 7.31 10.70 16.50
N THR A 616 7.42 11.40 17.64
CA THR A 616 7.16 12.85 17.72
C THR A 616 8.39 13.68 17.34
N LYS A 617 9.58 13.07 17.35
CA LYS A 617 10.88 13.73 17.13
C LYS A 617 11.48 13.41 15.77
N VAL A 618 11.10 12.28 15.20
CA VAL A 618 11.54 11.77 13.90
C VAL A 618 10.34 11.32 13.09
N ASP A 619 10.46 11.36 11.77
CA ASP A 619 9.44 10.91 10.84
C ASP A 619 9.49 9.38 10.68
N PHE A 620 10.69 8.80 10.77
CA PHE A 620 10.91 7.35 10.76
C PHE A 620 12.20 6.95 11.48
N ILE A 621 12.37 5.66 11.70
CA ILE A 621 13.63 5.07 12.18
C ILE A 621 14.18 4.18 11.08
N LEU A 622 15.43 4.42 10.68
CA LEU A 622 16.13 3.62 9.70
C LEU A 622 16.94 2.54 10.42
N VAL A 623 16.79 1.29 10.00
CA VAL A 623 17.56 0.15 10.52
C VAL A 623 18.13 -0.66 9.35
N PRO A 624 19.26 -1.38 9.51
CA PRO A 624 19.57 -2.50 8.63
C PRO A 624 18.37 -3.46 8.63
N THR A 625 17.94 -3.96 7.47
CA THR A 625 16.78 -4.88 7.47
C THR A 625 17.05 -6.14 8.29
N THR A 626 18.30 -6.58 8.32
CA THR A 626 18.80 -7.71 9.09
C THR A 626 20.29 -7.52 9.42
N THR A 627 20.93 -8.47 10.08
CA THR A 627 22.30 -8.33 10.62
C THR A 627 23.39 -8.87 9.70
N THR A 628 23.08 -9.89 8.89
CA THR A 628 24.03 -10.59 8.01
C THR A 628 23.28 -11.44 6.99
N HIS A 629 23.98 -12.06 6.05
CA HIS A 629 23.41 -13.00 5.07
C HIS A 629 24.15 -14.35 5.18
N TRP A 630 23.49 -15.37 5.73
CA TRP A 630 24.11 -16.67 5.94
C TRP A 630 24.09 -17.52 4.67
N THR A 631 25.11 -18.36 4.50
CA THR A 631 24.97 -19.51 3.62
C THR A 631 23.93 -20.49 4.18
N ILE A 632 23.33 -21.32 3.31
CA ILE A 632 22.42 -22.39 3.71
C ILE A 632 23.13 -23.36 4.65
N GLU A 633 24.37 -23.75 4.32
CA GLU A 633 25.20 -24.61 5.17
C GLU A 633 25.40 -24.02 6.57
N GLU A 634 25.81 -22.75 6.66
CA GLU A 634 25.93 -22.07 7.94
C GLU A 634 24.60 -22.04 8.68
N MET A 635 23.49 -21.72 8.02
CA MET A 635 22.18 -21.71 8.68
C MET A 635 21.82 -23.09 9.26
N LEU A 636 22.05 -24.17 8.52
CA LEU A 636 21.71 -25.53 8.96
C LEU A 636 22.56 -26.03 10.13
N THR A 637 23.79 -25.55 10.30
CA THR A 637 24.67 -25.94 11.43
C THR A 637 24.26 -25.32 12.77
N ASP A 638 23.58 -24.17 12.76
CA ASP A 638 23.13 -23.48 13.99
C ASP A 638 21.79 -22.76 13.74
N PRO A 639 20.72 -23.52 13.49
CA PRO A 639 19.51 -23.01 12.86
C PRO A 639 18.63 -22.15 13.76
N ILE A 640 18.81 -22.21 15.09
CA ILE A 640 18.06 -21.38 16.03
C ILE A 640 18.78 -20.06 16.25
N ARG A 641 20.05 -20.08 16.68
CA ARG A 641 20.78 -18.84 17.01
C ARG A 641 20.96 -17.96 15.79
N LYS A 642 21.42 -18.52 14.65
CA LYS A 642 21.64 -17.74 13.42
C LYS A 642 20.35 -17.13 12.89
N ASN A 643 19.23 -17.85 12.99
CA ASN A 643 17.91 -17.32 12.63
C ASN A 643 17.48 -16.19 13.57
N SER A 644 17.67 -16.32 14.88
CA SER A 644 17.32 -15.26 15.84
C SER A 644 18.09 -13.96 15.56
N MET A 645 19.37 -14.06 15.19
CA MET A 645 20.17 -12.89 14.78
C MET A 645 19.57 -12.12 13.59
N LEU A 646 18.85 -12.81 12.69
CA LEU A 646 18.24 -12.15 11.53
C LEU A 646 17.10 -11.20 11.92
N GLY A 647 16.49 -11.42 13.09
CA GLY A 647 15.30 -10.70 13.56
C GLY A 647 15.57 -9.50 14.47
N GLU A 648 16.85 -9.21 14.76
CA GLU A 648 17.30 -8.15 15.70
C GLU A 648 16.55 -6.82 15.50
N PHE A 649 16.44 -6.36 14.25
CA PHE A 649 15.80 -5.08 13.93
C PHE A 649 14.35 -5.20 13.45
N THR A 650 13.79 -6.41 13.39
CA THR A 650 12.47 -6.64 12.81
C THR A 650 11.38 -6.97 13.84
N HIS A 651 11.72 -7.67 14.92
CA HIS A 651 10.75 -8.19 15.90
C HIS A 651 9.84 -7.11 16.49
N ALA A 652 10.41 -5.95 16.84
CA ALA A 652 9.68 -4.84 17.43
C ALA A 652 8.55 -4.31 16.51
N GLY A 653 8.68 -4.49 15.18
CA GLY A 653 7.73 -3.98 14.20
C GLY A 653 6.29 -4.41 14.45
N ASN A 654 6.05 -5.70 14.71
CA ASN A 654 4.69 -6.19 14.96
C ASN A 654 4.29 -6.09 16.43
N VAL A 655 5.24 -6.29 17.35
CA VAL A 655 4.96 -6.15 18.79
C VAL A 655 4.50 -4.74 19.14
N LEU A 656 5.08 -3.72 18.51
CA LEU A 656 4.75 -2.31 18.73
C LEU A 656 3.72 -1.76 17.73
N ASP A 657 3.14 -2.61 16.87
CA ASP A 657 2.14 -2.21 15.89
C ASP A 657 2.62 -1.11 14.92
N LEU A 658 3.89 -1.19 14.51
CA LEU A 658 4.51 -0.28 13.56
C LEU A 658 4.15 -0.67 12.12
N CYS A 659 4.25 0.28 11.19
CA CYS A 659 4.37 -0.02 9.76
C CYS A 659 5.85 0.02 9.35
N ALA A 660 6.20 -0.67 8.26
CA ALA A 660 7.58 -0.69 7.79
C ALA A 660 7.70 -0.95 6.28
N VAL A 661 8.77 -0.44 5.68
CA VAL A 661 9.14 -0.74 4.29
C VAL A 661 10.62 -1.13 4.25
N ALA A 662 10.90 -2.38 3.87
CA ALA A 662 12.24 -2.85 3.53
C ALA A 662 12.54 -2.49 2.07
N VAL A 663 13.63 -1.79 1.83
CA VAL A 663 14.05 -1.29 0.52
C VAL A 663 15.45 -1.84 0.19
N PRO A 664 15.66 -2.44 -0.99
CA PRO A 664 16.99 -2.78 -1.47
C PRO A 664 17.77 -1.50 -1.78
N VAL A 665 19.00 -1.40 -1.29
CA VAL A 665 19.79 -0.17 -1.41
C VAL A 665 21.00 -0.34 -2.33
N THR A 666 21.75 -1.41 -2.12
CA THR A 666 22.98 -1.66 -2.86
C THR A 666 23.34 -3.14 -2.85
N THR A 667 24.45 -3.49 -3.48
CA THR A 667 25.04 -4.83 -3.41
C THR A 667 26.48 -4.74 -2.90
N TYR A 668 26.99 -5.83 -2.34
CA TYR A 668 28.38 -5.95 -1.88
C TYR A 668 28.98 -7.29 -2.32
N PRO A 669 30.31 -7.43 -2.46
CA PRO A 669 30.93 -8.69 -2.87
C PRO A 669 30.61 -9.84 -1.91
N ALA A 670 30.25 -11.02 -2.41
CA ALA A 670 29.99 -12.19 -1.57
C ALA A 670 31.25 -12.59 -0.74
N SER A 671 32.44 -12.33 -1.30
CA SER A 671 33.73 -12.50 -0.64
C SER A 671 33.87 -11.73 0.68
N ASP A 672 33.16 -10.62 0.87
CA ASP A 672 33.21 -9.83 2.11
C ASP A 672 32.60 -10.59 3.31
N LEU A 673 31.76 -11.60 3.05
CA LEU A 673 31.24 -12.50 4.07
C LEU A 673 31.96 -13.86 4.09
N SER A 674 32.17 -14.46 2.92
CA SER A 674 32.72 -15.81 2.83
C SER A 674 34.25 -15.88 3.01
N GLY A 675 34.96 -14.76 2.79
CA GLY A 675 36.43 -14.71 2.71
C GLY A 675 37.01 -15.39 1.47
N LYS A 676 36.16 -15.94 0.57
CA LYS A 676 36.58 -16.61 -0.66
C LYS A 676 36.76 -15.55 -1.77
N THR A 677 38.00 -15.23 -2.11
CA THR A 677 38.35 -14.17 -3.08
C THR A 677 37.93 -14.47 -4.52
N ASP A 678 37.63 -15.73 -4.83
CA ASP A 678 37.34 -16.19 -6.18
C ASP A 678 35.84 -16.07 -6.53
N ASP A 679 34.98 -15.69 -5.58
CA ASP A 679 33.56 -15.50 -5.81
C ASP A 679 33.25 -14.06 -6.26
N ALA A 680 33.10 -13.88 -7.57
CA ALA A 680 32.77 -12.59 -8.17
C ALA A 680 31.31 -12.14 -8.00
N ARG A 681 30.43 -12.99 -7.43
CA ARG A 681 29.02 -12.64 -7.22
C ARG A 681 28.88 -11.56 -6.15
N LYS A 682 27.76 -10.83 -6.22
CA LYS A 682 27.39 -9.81 -5.24
C LYS A 682 26.13 -10.22 -4.51
N LEU A 683 26.07 -9.91 -3.22
CA LEU A 683 24.89 -10.11 -2.37
C LEU A 683 24.17 -8.78 -2.16
N PRO A 684 22.84 -8.81 -1.97
CA PRO A 684 22.05 -7.61 -1.75
C PRO A 684 22.17 -7.11 -0.31
N PHE A 685 22.11 -5.79 -0.15
CA PHE A 685 21.95 -5.12 1.13
C PHE A 685 20.71 -4.21 1.09
N GLY A 686 19.91 -4.30 2.15
CA GLY A 686 18.68 -3.52 2.31
C GLY A 686 18.56 -2.88 3.69
N VAL A 687 17.77 -1.82 3.73
CA VAL A 687 17.39 -1.12 4.96
C VAL A 687 15.88 -1.14 5.14
N THR A 688 15.44 -1.09 6.38
CA THR A 688 14.02 -0.98 6.71
C THR A 688 13.75 0.39 7.31
N LEU A 689 12.76 1.08 6.78
CA LEU A 689 12.16 2.26 7.41
C LEU A 689 11.04 1.77 8.32
N LEU A 690 11.15 2.03 9.62
CA LEU A 690 10.10 1.79 10.62
C LEU A 690 9.33 3.09 10.86
N GLY A 691 8.01 3.03 10.82
CA GLY A 691 7.13 4.15 11.16
C GLY A 691 6.07 3.78 12.19
N GLY A 692 5.48 4.82 12.80
CA GLY A 692 4.37 4.65 13.72
C GLY A 692 3.14 3.97 13.07
N SER A 693 2.29 3.39 13.91
CA SER A 693 0.99 2.84 13.49
C SER A 693 0.20 3.88 12.70
N ARG A 694 -0.38 3.46 11.56
CA ARG A 694 -1.19 4.26 10.62
C ARG A 694 -0.42 5.38 9.89
N LEU A 695 0.91 5.34 9.85
CA LEU A 695 1.73 6.25 9.03
C LEU A 695 2.18 5.60 7.73
N ASP A 696 1.46 4.58 7.29
CA ASP A 696 1.84 3.72 6.17
C ASP A 696 2.06 4.50 4.86
N ALA A 697 1.23 5.52 4.60
CA ALA A 697 1.33 6.30 3.37
C ALA A 697 2.57 7.20 3.40
N GLU A 698 2.81 7.85 4.53
CA GLU A 698 3.99 8.67 4.77
C GLU A 698 5.28 7.85 4.68
N ILE A 699 5.29 6.63 5.23
CA ILE A 699 6.47 5.75 5.19
C ILE A 699 6.72 5.20 3.78
N LEU A 700 5.68 4.85 3.01
CA LEU A 700 5.85 4.48 1.60
C LEU A 700 6.42 5.64 0.78
N ARG A 701 5.94 6.87 0.98
CA ARG A 701 6.49 8.06 0.33
C ARG A 701 7.98 8.26 0.66
N LEU A 702 8.32 8.20 1.95
CA LEU A 702 9.71 8.36 2.42
C LEU A 702 10.60 7.22 1.91
N ALA A 703 10.09 5.99 1.88
CA ALA A 703 10.80 4.84 1.33
C ALA A 703 11.04 4.99 -0.18
N ARG A 704 10.13 5.60 -0.93
CA ARG A 704 10.36 5.94 -2.34
C ARG A 704 11.50 6.94 -2.50
N MET A 705 11.58 7.94 -1.63
CA MET A 705 12.72 8.87 -1.64
C MET A 705 14.05 8.15 -1.34
N VAL A 706 14.03 7.13 -0.47
CA VAL A 706 15.22 6.29 -0.21
C VAL A 706 15.54 5.42 -1.41
N GLU A 707 14.55 4.77 -2.02
CA GLU A 707 14.70 4.00 -3.25
C GLU A 707 15.30 4.87 -4.36
N GLU A 708 14.70 6.01 -4.69
CA GLU A 708 15.15 6.89 -5.78
C GLU A 708 16.47 7.63 -5.46
N GLY A 709 16.68 8.03 -4.19
CA GLY A 709 17.82 8.84 -3.77
C GLY A 709 19.06 8.04 -3.36
N VAL A 710 18.92 6.75 -3.08
CA VAL A 710 20.02 5.86 -2.67
C VAL A 710 20.25 4.72 -3.67
N ALA A 711 19.32 4.46 -4.60
CA ALA A 711 19.49 3.45 -5.64
C ALA A 711 20.75 3.67 -6.49
N LEU A 712 21.27 2.53 -6.92
CA LEU A 712 22.55 2.27 -7.56
C LEU A 712 22.84 3.21 -8.76
N THR A 713 23.78 4.15 -8.57
CA THR A 713 24.78 4.48 -9.59
C THR A 713 25.81 3.38 -9.71
#